data_AF-A0A398CHA5-F1
#
_entry.id   AF-A0A398CHA5-F1
#
_cell.length_a   1.000
_cell.length_b   1.000
_cell.length_c   1.000
_cell.angle_alpha   90.00
_cell.angle_beta   90.00
_cell.angle_gamma   90.00
#
_symmetry.space_group_name_H-M   'P 1'
#
loop_
_entity.id
_entity.type
_entity.pdbx_description
1 polymer ?
#
loop_
_entity_poly.entity_id
_entity_poly.type
_entity_poly.pdbx_seq_one_letter_code
_entity_poly.pdbx_strand_id
1 'polypeptide(L)'
;MDKSALRREDIELLAPAGDWECLRAAVANGADAVFFGVEKFNARARAHNFQTGELPEMMKFLHRYGVKGFLTFNILVFEDELPDAKKLIEACIDAGVDAVIVQDLGLVKMIREISPDFPIHGSTQMTITSPEAVEFTKPFGLERVVLGRENNLKQIRQIGEQAKLPMEVFVHGALCVSYSGQCLTSEMWGGRSANRGECAQACRLPYDLMVDGVHQPMGDIAYLLSPKDLAAIDIVPELIEAGVASFKIEGRLKSPEYVANVVGKYRREIDKYFAGDESEPSEQEIRELQQSFSRGFTHGFLDGTNNKLLVEGTFPKSRGVYLGRVEKVLRDAVVCRIEAPLKRGDGIVFDAGDPTKKEEGGRVYDVRRSGVKLEGEAPQGDLIEIVPGRNDVDLSRVREGNRIWKTSDPALDRRLRSTFETEKPYRTFPTAVSVFGQEGSPLRTIWTDLSRGTTVAVESEMPLERAEKRPLGHEILSEQLGRLGGTLLHLEKLEVSLKGDVIVPKSELNRIRREAAEQLELLREAPPKYVKRELADVYADSPAEAETVNGKDVRLTALCRTLEQVKAAVKTDVAMIYADFEFIKQFPDAIAVCREAGKPIALATPRIHMPGENGYHRNILNLKPDAVLVRNTGALYYYLRERMAKPDAEHPLLIGDFSLNVANHKTVSLFREAGVDVVTPSYDLNIQQMVDLLRRADTSHLEVVIHQHMPMFHTEHCVYCTFMSEGTNYTNCGRPCEEKRASLQDRIGMSHPVRVDEGCRNTVYNAIEQSGAEYATTFLELGVSSYRIEFLEENADKVREVIGLYRAAFEGRISGTEVWRKLKAINQLGVTRGQLVR
;
A
#
# COMPACT_ATOMS: atom_id res chain seq x y z
N MET A 1 19.75 5.33 -17.23
CA MET A 1 19.78 6.80 -17.40
C MET A 1 21.20 7.27 -17.21
N ASP A 2 21.66 8.28 -17.95
CA ASP A 2 22.97 8.89 -17.72
C ASP A 2 22.93 9.64 -16.37
N LYS A 3 23.85 9.34 -15.44
CA LYS A 3 23.88 9.92 -14.08
C LYS A 3 23.95 11.45 -14.10
N SER A 4 24.38 12.03 -15.23
CA SER A 4 24.57 13.48 -15.43
C SER A 4 23.27 14.28 -15.63
N ALA A 5 22.09 13.63 -15.76
CA ALA A 5 20.82 14.31 -16.07
C ALA A 5 19.79 14.36 -14.92
N LEU A 6 19.97 13.57 -13.85
CA LEU A 6 19.02 13.52 -12.74
C LEU A 6 19.28 14.66 -11.76
N ARG A 7 18.24 15.40 -11.38
CA ARG A 7 18.32 16.52 -10.44
C ARG A 7 17.58 16.17 -9.15
N ARG A 8 17.91 16.87 -8.06
CA ARG A 8 17.31 16.66 -6.74
C ARG A 8 15.79 16.80 -6.77
N GLU A 9 15.26 17.77 -7.48
CA GLU A 9 13.83 18.00 -7.64
C GLU A 9 13.09 16.87 -8.38
N ASP A 10 13.80 15.98 -9.05
CA ASP A 10 13.21 14.83 -9.75
C ASP A 10 12.89 13.67 -8.78
N ILE A 11 13.37 13.73 -7.52
CA ILE A 11 13.12 12.74 -6.46
C ILE A 11 12.20 13.33 -5.38
N GLU A 12 11.02 12.74 -5.24
CA GLU A 12 10.00 13.14 -4.29
C GLU A 12 10.08 12.30 -3.00
N LEU A 13 10.10 12.96 -1.84
CA LEU A 13 9.86 12.31 -0.55
C LEU A 13 8.40 12.46 -0.13
N LEU A 14 7.66 11.35 -0.16
CA LEU A 14 6.23 11.30 0.13
C LEU A 14 5.97 10.82 1.57
N ALA A 15 5.50 11.74 2.40
CA ALA A 15 5.26 11.51 3.83
C ALA A 15 3.78 11.21 4.16
N PRO A 16 3.49 10.40 5.20
CA PRO A 16 2.14 10.16 5.67
C PRO A 16 1.64 11.31 6.55
N ALA A 17 0.38 11.70 6.40
CA ALA A 17 -0.32 12.60 7.32
C ALA A 17 -1.63 11.97 7.80
N GLY A 18 -1.70 11.66 9.11
CA GLY A 18 -2.91 11.15 9.77
C GLY A 18 -3.79 12.24 10.38
N ASP A 19 -3.18 13.39 10.70
CA ASP A 19 -3.78 14.57 11.33
C ASP A 19 -2.90 15.81 11.04
N TRP A 20 -3.34 16.98 11.53
CA TRP A 20 -2.64 18.26 11.38
C TRP A 20 -1.23 18.31 12.01
N GLU A 21 -0.99 17.59 13.12
CA GLU A 21 0.34 17.56 13.73
C GLU A 21 1.32 16.79 12.85
N CYS A 22 0.89 15.64 12.33
CA CYS A 22 1.66 14.85 11.37
C CYS A 22 1.90 15.62 10.08
N LEU A 23 0.90 16.37 9.59
CA LEU A 23 1.04 17.24 8.42
C LEU A 23 2.14 18.29 8.62
N ARG A 24 2.10 19.01 9.76
CA ARG A 24 3.14 19.98 10.13
C ARG A 24 4.51 19.32 10.28
N ALA A 25 4.58 18.17 10.95
CA ALA A 25 5.81 17.41 11.12
C ALA A 25 6.42 17.00 9.77
N ALA A 26 5.61 16.52 8.82
CA ALA A 26 6.08 16.16 7.48
C ALA A 26 6.66 17.36 6.72
N VAL A 27 5.89 18.46 6.65
CA VAL A 27 6.32 19.68 5.95
C VAL A 27 7.58 20.26 6.57
N ALA A 28 7.64 20.35 7.91
CA ALA A 28 8.76 20.93 8.63
C ALA A 28 10.07 20.13 8.50
N ASN A 29 9.98 18.83 8.27
CA ASN A 29 11.14 17.95 8.17
C ASN A 29 11.52 17.59 6.72
N GLY A 30 10.96 18.30 5.73
CA GLY A 30 11.42 18.28 4.34
C GLY A 30 10.68 17.34 3.40
N ALA A 31 9.43 16.98 3.69
CA ALA A 31 8.59 16.29 2.71
C ALA A 31 8.41 17.14 1.43
N ASP A 32 8.48 16.51 0.27
CA ASP A 32 8.13 17.14 -1.01
C ASP A 32 6.63 16.97 -1.31
N ALA A 33 6.03 15.90 -0.80
CA ALA A 33 4.59 15.64 -0.86
C ALA A 33 4.10 14.94 0.41
N VAL A 34 2.80 15.05 0.68
CA VAL A 34 2.11 14.31 1.73
C VAL A 34 0.95 13.51 1.15
N PHE A 35 0.69 12.33 1.72
CA PHE A 35 -0.55 11.61 1.46
C PHE A 35 -1.41 11.51 2.72
N PHE A 36 -2.71 11.74 2.57
CA PHE A 36 -3.67 11.78 3.65
C PHE A 36 -4.98 11.09 3.26
N GLY A 37 -5.84 10.82 4.24
CA GLY A 37 -7.16 10.27 4.02
C GLY A 37 -8.21 11.13 4.70
N VAL A 38 -9.43 11.11 4.15
CA VAL A 38 -10.60 11.74 4.75
C VAL A 38 -11.46 10.70 5.49
N GLU A 39 -12.69 11.04 5.86
CA GLU A 39 -13.54 10.21 6.72
C GLU A 39 -13.82 8.81 6.13
N LYS A 40 -13.98 8.73 4.80
CA LYS A 40 -14.33 7.50 4.07
C LYS A 40 -13.28 7.17 3.00
N PHE A 41 -13.48 6.02 2.34
CA PHE A 41 -12.80 5.65 1.10
C PHE A 41 -11.27 5.46 1.14
N ASN A 42 -10.69 5.17 2.30
CA ASN A 42 -9.25 4.98 2.42
C ASN A 42 -8.88 3.75 3.25
N ALA A 43 -7.72 3.16 2.96
CA ALA A 43 -7.29 1.89 3.55
C ALA A 43 -6.83 1.96 5.03
N ARG A 44 -7.22 3.02 5.75
CA ARG A 44 -6.92 3.25 7.17
C ARG A 44 -8.15 3.84 7.87
N ALA A 45 -9.25 3.09 7.89
CA ALA A 45 -10.52 3.49 8.52
C ALA A 45 -10.39 3.86 10.02
N ARG A 46 -9.31 3.40 10.69
CA ARG A 46 -9.03 3.66 12.11
C ARG A 46 -8.10 4.85 12.37
N ALA A 47 -7.60 5.54 11.34
CA ALA A 47 -6.82 6.76 11.53
C ALA A 47 -7.75 7.92 11.93
N HIS A 48 -7.20 8.97 12.57
CA HIS A 48 -7.98 10.15 12.93
C HIS A 48 -8.68 10.74 11.69
N ASN A 49 -7.94 10.82 10.58
CA ASN A 49 -8.39 11.32 9.28
C ASN A 49 -8.83 12.77 9.32
N PHE A 50 -8.73 13.42 8.16
CA PHE A 50 -9.25 14.77 7.98
C PHE A 50 -10.72 14.72 7.60
N GLN A 51 -11.40 15.85 7.76
CA GLN A 51 -12.72 16.05 7.20
C GLN A 51 -12.64 16.55 5.78
N THR A 52 -13.60 16.17 4.94
CA THR A 52 -13.65 16.63 3.54
C THR A 52 -13.74 18.17 3.45
N GLY A 53 -14.36 18.83 4.44
CA GLY A 53 -14.42 20.29 4.52
C GLY A 53 -13.08 20.98 4.84
N GLU A 54 -12.09 20.25 5.36
CA GLU A 54 -10.75 20.80 5.68
C GLU A 54 -9.83 20.85 4.45
N LEU A 55 -10.19 20.20 3.34
CA LEU A 55 -9.35 20.12 2.14
C LEU A 55 -8.85 21.50 1.66
N PRO A 56 -9.68 22.56 1.54
CA PRO A 56 -9.19 23.86 1.06
C PRO A 56 -8.10 24.46 1.95
N GLU A 57 -8.23 24.35 3.28
CA GLU A 57 -7.25 24.87 4.23
C GLU A 57 -5.96 24.05 4.21
N MET A 58 -6.09 22.72 4.13
CA MET A 58 -4.95 21.82 4.03
C MET A 58 -4.15 22.05 2.76
N MET A 59 -4.80 22.09 1.60
CA MET A 59 -4.13 22.31 0.32
C MET A 59 -3.47 23.68 0.27
N LYS A 60 -4.15 24.71 0.80
CA LYS A 60 -3.58 26.05 0.98
C LYS A 60 -2.28 26.01 1.81
N PHE A 61 -2.28 25.34 2.96
CA PHE A 61 -1.11 25.20 3.81
C PHE A 61 0.04 24.46 3.12
N LEU A 62 -0.26 23.38 2.40
CA LEU A 62 0.72 22.58 1.67
C LEU A 62 1.35 23.37 0.52
N HIS A 63 0.54 23.98 -0.34
CA HIS A 63 0.99 24.76 -1.49
C HIS A 63 1.74 26.03 -1.09
N ARG A 64 1.34 26.68 0.02
CA ARG A 64 2.11 27.76 0.66
C ARG A 64 3.56 27.35 0.86
N TYR A 65 3.78 26.16 1.42
CA TYR A 65 5.12 25.60 1.60
C TYR A 65 5.64 24.86 0.37
N GLY A 66 4.97 24.83 -0.78
CA GLY A 66 5.44 24.12 -1.98
C GLY A 66 5.48 22.59 -1.81
N VAL A 67 4.62 22.05 -0.95
CA VAL A 67 4.43 20.61 -0.73
C VAL A 67 3.16 20.19 -1.45
N LYS A 68 3.19 19.05 -2.14
CA LYS A 68 1.98 18.49 -2.80
C LYS A 68 1.12 17.70 -1.82
N GLY A 69 -0.19 17.70 -2.02
CA GLY A 69 -1.15 16.93 -1.24
C GLY A 69 -1.86 15.86 -2.07
N PHE A 70 -1.71 14.59 -1.69
CA PHE A 70 -2.35 13.46 -2.34
C PHE A 70 -3.42 12.82 -1.45
N LEU A 71 -4.65 12.75 -1.94
CA LEU A 71 -5.73 12.09 -1.20
C LEU A 71 -5.72 10.58 -1.49
N THR A 72 -5.72 9.77 -0.44
CA THR A 72 -5.88 8.33 -0.54
C THR A 72 -7.35 7.98 -0.77
N PHE A 73 -7.67 7.50 -1.98
CA PHE A 73 -8.95 6.90 -2.36
C PHE A 73 -8.70 5.44 -2.76
N ASN A 74 -7.97 4.74 -1.91
CA ASN A 74 -7.26 3.52 -2.28
C ASN A 74 -7.99 2.26 -1.82
N ILE A 75 -9.31 2.23 -1.93
CA ILE A 75 -10.13 1.06 -1.62
C ILE A 75 -11.01 0.70 -2.81
N LEU A 76 -11.62 -0.49 -2.78
CA LEU A 76 -12.72 -0.83 -3.69
C LEU A 76 -13.92 0.07 -3.41
N VAL A 77 -14.66 0.45 -4.45
CA VAL A 77 -15.90 1.24 -4.31
C VAL A 77 -17.05 0.33 -4.66
N PHE A 78 -17.99 0.14 -3.74
CA PHE A 78 -19.17 -0.67 -4.01
C PHE A 78 -20.21 0.13 -4.79
N GLU A 79 -21.11 -0.60 -5.43
CA GLU A 79 -22.11 -0.06 -6.34
C GLU A 79 -22.89 1.13 -5.74
N ASP A 80 -23.41 0.96 -4.52
CA ASP A 80 -24.21 1.95 -3.79
C ASP A 80 -23.39 3.15 -3.28
N GLU A 81 -22.05 3.04 -3.26
CA GLU A 81 -21.14 4.06 -2.78
C GLU A 81 -20.69 5.05 -3.88
N LEU A 82 -20.96 4.75 -5.16
CA LEU A 82 -20.58 5.58 -6.30
C LEU A 82 -21.04 7.06 -6.19
N PRO A 83 -22.26 7.38 -5.70
CA PRO A 83 -22.68 8.77 -5.54
C PRO A 83 -21.87 9.55 -4.50
N ASP A 84 -21.48 8.91 -3.39
CA ASP A 84 -20.64 9.52 -2.36
C ASP A 84 -19.19 9.64 -2.82
N ALA A 85 -18.70 8.64 -3.58
CA ALA A 85 -17.40 8.69 -4.23
C ALA A 85 -17.29 9.87 -5.19
N LYS A 86 -18.32 10.11 -6.01
CA LYS A 86 -18.40 11.28 -6.91
C LYS A 86 -18.26 12.60 -6.14
N LYS A 87 -19.03 12.79 -5.07
CA LYS A 87 -18.99 14.03 -4.27
C LYS A 87 -17.59 14.31 -3.73
N LEU A 88 -16.90 13.27 -3.26
CA LEU A 88 -15.54 13.42 -2.75
C LEU A 88 -14.56 13.79 -3.87
N ILE A 89 -14.64 13.17 -5.06
CA ILE A 89 -13.81 13.54 -6.21
C ILE A 89 -14.06 15.00 -6.63
N GLU A 90 -15.31 15.43 -6.68
CA GLU A 90 -15.67 16.83 -6.98
C GLU A 90 -15.06 17.80 -5.95
N ALA A 91 -15.10 17.46 -4.66
CA ALA A 91 -14.49 18.25 -3.59
C ALA A 91 -12.95 18.30 -3.70
N CYS A 92 -12.31 17.18 -4.05
CA CYS A 92 -10.86 17.13 -4.29
C CYS A 92 -10.43 18.06 -5.44
N ILE A 93 -11.19 18.04 -6.54
CA ILE A 93 -10.96 18.91 -7.70
C ILE A 93 -11.10 20.38 -7.30
N ASP A 94 -12.18 20.72 -6.58
CA ASP A 94 -12.46 22.10 -6.18
C ASP A 94 -11.43 22.65 -5.18
N ALA A 95 -10.93 21.79 -4.28
CA ALA A 95 -9.89 22.15 -3.31
C ALA A 95 -8.47 22.18 -3.90
N GLY A 96 -8.29 21.69 -5.13
CA GLY A 96 -6.98 21.62 -5.78
C GLY A 96 -6.05 20.55 -5.21
N VAL A 97 -6.59 19.39 -4.79
CA VAL A 97 -5.79 18.22 -4.43
C VAL A 97 -4.89 17.84 -5.62
N ASP A 98 -3.60 17.62 -5.38
CA ASP A 98 -2.64 17.44 -6.48
C ASP A 98 -2.80 16.10 -7.21
N ALA A 99 -3.28 15.06 -6.52
CA ALA A 99 -3.65 13.77 -7.10
C ALA A 99 -4.50 12.94 -6.14
N VAL A 100 -5.29 12.00 -6.68
CA VAL A 100 -5.89 10.92 -5.89
C VAL A 100 -5.13 9.60 -6.10
N ILE A 101 -4.87 8.88 -5.01
CA ILE A 101 -4.24 7.55 -5.03
C ILE A 101 -5.34 6.50 -5.02
N VAL A 102 -5.55 5.78 -6.12
CA VAL A 102 -6.74 4.95 -6.36
C VAL A 102 -6.43 3.46 -6.48
N GLN A 103 -7.37 2.61 -6.06
CA GLN A 103 -7.33 1.16 -6.30
C GLN A 103 -8.39 0.73 -7.34
N ASP A 104 -9.62 1.21 -7.18
CA ASP A 104 -10.77 0.80 -7.97
C ASP A 104 -10.70 1.35 -9.41
N LEU A 105 -10.77 0.47 -10.40
CA LEU A 105 -10.72 0.88 -11.81
C LEU A 105 -12.03 1.53 -12.27
N GLY A 106 -13.18 1.17 -11.67
CA GLY A 106 -14.44 1.88 -11.90
C GLY A 106 -14.38 3.34 -11.44
N LEU A 107 -13.70 3.62 -10.33
CA LEU A 107 -13.41 4.97 -9.88
C LEU A 107 -12.49 5.72 -10.86
N VAL A 108 -11.47 5.05 -11.43
CA VAL A 108 -10.63 5.65 -12.48
C VAL A 108 -11.48 6.09 -13.68
N LYS A 109 -12.39 5.22 -14.14
CA LYS A 109 -13.34 5.54 -15.22
C LYS A 109 -14.20 6.76 -14.85
N MET A 110 -14.79 6.77 -13.65
CA MET A 110 -15.63 7.87 -13.18
C MET A 110 -14.85 9.19 -13.03
N ILE A 111 -13.60 9.17 -12.54
CA ILE A 111 -12.77 10.36 -12.47
C ILE A 111 -12.55 10.93 -13.86
N ARG A 112 -12.29 10.11 -14.88
CA ARG A 112 -12.10 10.56 -16.27
C ARG A 112 -13.38 11.11 -16.91
N GLU A 113 -14.55 10.64 -16.48
CA GLU A 113 -15.86 11.20 -16.85
C GLU A 113 -16.04 12.61 -16.25
N ILE A 114 -15.70 12.78 -14.96
CA ILE A 114 -15.82 14.06 -14.22
C ILE A 114 -14.74 15.07 -14.64
N SER A 115 -13.49 14.63 -14.79
CA SER A 115 -12.34 15.48 -15.09
C SER A 115 -11.29 14.74 -15.93
N PRO A 116 -11.10 15.13 -17.20
CA PRO A 116 -10.15 14.48 -18.09
C PRO A 116 -8.68 14.71 -17.68
N ASP A 117 -8.38 15.76 -16.92
CA ASP A 117 -7.04 16.22 -16.57
C ASP A 117 -6.73 16.16 -15.06
N PHE A 118 -7.64 15.68 -14.21
CA PHE A 118 -7.36 15.47 -12.79
C PHE A 118 -6.34 14.33 -12.59
N PRO A 119 -5.22 14.55 -11.86
CA PRO A 119 -4.17 13.54 -11.72
C PRO A 119 -4.59 12.32 -10.90
N ILE A 120 -4.21 11.14 -11.39
CA ILE A 120 -4.49 9.85 -10.76
C ILE A 120 -3.18 9.11 -10.57
N HIS A 121 -2.94 8.65 -9.33
CA HIS A 121 -1.85 7.74 -8.99
C HIS A 121 -2.41 6.35 -8.71
N GLY A 122 -1.82 5.30 -9.30
CA GLY A 122 -2.21 3.92 -9.04
C GLY A 122 -1.71 3.44 -7.69
N SER A 123 -2.59 3.02 -6.80
CA SER A 123 -2.26 2.48 -5.46
C SER A 123 -1.49 1.18 -5.54
N THR A 124 -0.67 0.90 -4.51
CA THR A 124 -0.04 -0.42 -4.32
C THR A 124 -1.09 -1.54 -4.20
N GLN A 125 -2.34 -1.20 -3.84
CA GLN A 125 -3.45 -2.15 -3.82
C GLN A 125 -3.98 -2.55 -5.20
N MET A 126 -3.48 -1.96 -6.29
CA MET A 126 -3.71 -2.46 -7.65
C MET A 126 -2.80 -3.65 -7.99
N THR A 127 -1.87 -4.02 -7.09
CA THR A 127 -0.95 -5.15 -7.28
C THR A 127 -0.10 -5.01 -8.55
N ILE A 128 0.40 -3.80 -8.83
CA ILE A 128 1.23 -3.52 -10.01
C ILE A 128 2.66 -3.95 -9.73
N THR A 129 3.07 -5.06 -10.34
CA THR A 129 4.37 -5.70 -10.07
C THR A 129 5.21 -6.02 -11.31
N SER A 130 4.72 -5.72 -12.52
CA SER A 130 5.39 -6.02 -13.79
C SER A 130 5.30 -4.86 -14.77
N PRO A 131 6.20 -4.78 -15.78
CA PRO A 131 6.09 -3.78 -16.85
C PRO A 131 4.72 -3.82 -17.54
N GLU A 132 4.19 -5.02 -17.79
CA GLU A 132 2.90 -5.23 -18.42
C GLU A 132 1.75 -4.64 -17.59
N ALA A 133 1.80 -4.78 -16.26
CA ALA A 133 0.79 -4.19 -15.38
C ALA A 133 0.84 -2.65 -15.40
N VAL A 134 2.04 -2.06 -15.53
CA VAL A 134 2.18 -0.61 -15.72
C VAL A 134 1.62 -0.18 -17.07
N GLU A 135 1.94 -0.88 -18.16
CA GLU A 135 1.41 -0.59 -19.49
C GLU A 135 -0.13 -0.61 -19.53
N PHE A 136 -0.75 -1.56 -18.83
CA PHE A 136 -2.21 -1.62 -18.69
C PHE A 136 -2.81 -0.32 -18.16
N THR A 137 -2.09 0.42 -17.29
CA THR A 137 -2.62 1.64 -16.67
C THR A 137 -2.58 2.88 -17.56
N LYS A 138 -1.70 2.91 -18.56
CA LYS A 138 -1.44 4.12 -19.36
C LYS A 138 -2.64 4.63 -20.15
N PRO A 139 -3.47 3.79 -20.78
CA PRO A 139 -4.67 4.25 -21.49
C PRO A 139 -5.66 5.01 -20.60
N PHE A 140 -5.61 4.79 -19.28
CA PHE A 140 -6.48 5.46 -18.31
C PHE A 140 -5.87 6.75 -17.74
N GLY A 141 -4.68 7.14 -18.22
CA GLY A 141 -4.02 8.40 -17.84
C GLY A 141 -3.51 8.41 -16.38
N LEU A 142 -3.09 7.27 -15.84
CA LEU A 142 -2.37 7.26 -14.56
C LEU A 142 -1.00 7.90 -14.76
N GLU A 143 -0.66 8.88 -13.93
CA GLU A 143 0.60 9.63 -14.05
C GLU A 143 1.75 8.97 -13.26
N ARG A 144 1.40 8.14 -12.28
CA ARG A 144 2.32 7.46 -11.39
C ARG A 144 1.70 6.17 -10.87
N VAL A 145 2.53 5.17 -10.59
CA VAL A 145 2.10 3.91 -9.99
C VAL A 145 2.95 3.58 -8.77
N VAL A 146 2.31 3.15 -7.70
CA VAL A 146 2.98 2.60 -6.52
C VAL A 146 3.18 1.12 -6.74
N LEU A 147 4.44 0.69 -6.81
CA LEU A 147 4.77 -0.71 -7.07
C LEU A 147 4.36 -1.61 -5.89
N GLY A 148 4.20 -2.91 -6.18
CA GLY A 148 4.13 -3.94 -5.15
C GLY A 148 5.39 -3.94 -4.30
N ARG A 149 5.23 -4.21 -3.00
CA ARG A 149 6.33 -4.17 -2.01
C ARG A 149 7.29 -5.35 -2.16
N GLU A 150 6.89 -6.31 -2.99
CA GLU A 150 7.58 -7.56 -3.29
C GLU A 150 8.56 -7.43 -4.47
N ASN A 151 8.57 -6.29 -5.17
CA ASN A 151 9.55 -6.03 -6.22
C ASN A 151 10.94 -5.73 -5.65
N ASN A 152 11.96 -6.43 -6.14
CA ASN A 152 13.36 -6.15 -5.81
C ASN A 152 13.99 -5.05 -6.70
N LEU A 153 15.17 -4.55 -6.34
CA LEU A 153 15.87 -3.48 -7.08
C LEU A 153 16.04 -3.77 -8.58
N LYS A 154 16.36 -5.03 -8.95
CA LYS A 154 16.53 -5.42 -10.36
C LYS A 154 15.21 -5.35 -11.12
N GLN A 155 14.13 -5.80 -10.48
CA GLN A 155 12.78 -5.77 -11.03
C GLN A 155 12.27 -4.33 -11.15
N ILE A 156 12.50 -3.47 -10.15
CA ILE A 156 12.16 -2.04 -10.20
C ILE A 156 12.85 -1.38 -11.39
N ARG A 157 14.17 -1.59 -11.55
CA ARG A 157 14.92 -1.06 -12.70
C ARG A 157 14.33 -1.53 -14.03
N GLN A 158 14.04 -2.83 -14.15
CA GLN A 158 13.43 -3.39 -15.36
C GLN A 158 12.07 -2.76 -15.68
N ILE A 159 11.22 -2.53 -14.67
CA ILE A 159 9.92 -1.87 -14.84
C ILE A 159 10.13 -0.42 -15.30
N GLY A 160 11.03 0.33 -14.65
CA GLY A 160 11.32 1.72 -15.02
C GLY A 160 11.84 1.87 -16.46
N GLU A 161 12.75 0.98 -16.87
CA GLU A 161 13.33 0.98 -18.23
C GLU A 161 12.32 0.65 -19.32
N GLN A 162 11.41 -0.30 -19.07
CA GLN A 162 10.44 -0.77 -20.07
C GLN A 162 9.19 0.10 -20.11
N ALA A 163 8.60 0.38 -18.95
CA ALA A 163 7.29 1.04 -18.88
C ALA A 163 7.37 2.57 -18.91
N LYS A 164 8.50 3.18 -18.51
CA LYS A 164 8.74 4.64 -18.60
C LYS A 164 7.61 5.49 -18.00
N LEU A 165 6.99 5.02 -16.92
CA LEU A 165 6.04 5.77 -16.10
C LEU A 165 6.67 6.00 -14.72
N PRO A 166 6.56 7.20 -14.12
CA PRO A 166 7.07 7.45 -12.77
C PRO A 166 6.61 6.39 -11.76
N MET A 167 7.58 5.83 -11.02
CA MET A 167 7.34 4.77 -10.04
C MET A 167 7.49 5.31 -8.62
N GLU A 168 6.59 4.91 -7.74
CA GLU A 168 6.63 5.15 -6.30
C GLU A 168 6.90 3.83 -5.56
N VAL A 169 7.82 3.85 -4.59
CA VAL A 169 8.23 2.66 -3.82
C VAL A 169 8.17 2.97 -2.33
N PHE A 170 7.64 2.03 -1.54
CA PHE A 170 7.72 2.13 -0.08
C PHE A 170 9.16 1.94 0.36
N VAL A 171 9.65 2.81 1.24
CA VAL A 171 11.04 2.75 1.75
C VAL A 171 11.11 2.54 3.25
N HIS A 172 10.04 2.84 3.99
CA HIS A 172 10.04 2.71 5.44
C HIS A 172 8.66 2.38 6.01
N GLY A 173 8.65 1.62 7.12
CA GLY A 173 7.47 1.37 7.95
C GLY A 173 6.94 -0.06 7.85
N ALA A 174 5.66 -0.24 8.19
CA ALA A 174 5.06 -1.56 8.35
C ALA A 174 4.93 -2.34 7.04
N LEU A 175 5.61 -3.49 6.94
CA LEU A 175 5.47 -4.40 5.81
C LEU A 175 4.24 -5.31 5.95
N CYS A 176 3.50 -5.49 4.85
CA CYS A 176 2.44 -6.48 4.75
C CYS A 176 3.05 -7.82 4.32
N VAL A 177 2.55 -8.94 4.84
CA VAL A 177 2.99 -10.27 4.38
C VAL A 177 2.32 -10.68 3.08
N SER A 178 1.13 -10.15 2.83
CA SER A 178 0.30 -10.46 1.67
C SER A 178 0.39 -9.34 0.65
N TYR A 179 0.33 -9.71 -0.63
CA TYR A 179 0.26 -8.73 -1.72
C TYR A 179 -0.89 -7.76 -1.49
N SER A 180 -0.58 -6.48 -1.63
CA SER A 180 -1.56 -5.41 -1.41
C SER A 180 -2.70 -5.53 -2.41
N GLY A 181 -3.94 -5.48 -1.93
CA GLY A 181 -5.14 -5.66 -2.76
C GLY A 181 -5.57 -7.12 -2.95
N GLN A 182 -4.89 -8.09 -2.34
CA GLN A 182 -5.16 -9.53 -2.51
C GLN A 182 -5.37 -10.27 -1.17
N CYS A 183 -5.67 -9.56 -0.08
CA CYS A 183 -5.85 -10.15 1.24
C CYS A 183 -7.32 -10.15 1.67
N LEU A 184 -7.93 -11.34 1.78
CA LEU A 184 -9.34 -11.52 2.15
C LEU A 184 -9.51 -12.06 3.59
N THR A 185 -8.43 -12.15 4.36
CA THR A 185 -8.50 -12.78 5.70
C THR A 185 -9.50 -12.08 6.63
N SER A 186 -9.53 -10.74 6.63
CA SER A 186 -10.43 -10.00 7.53
C SER A 186 -11.90 -10.13 7.10
N GLU A 187 -12.14 -10.32 5.80
CA GLU A 187 -13.47 -10.58 5.24
C GLU A 187 -13.96 -11.94 5.71
N MET A 188 -13.10 -12.96 5.56
CA MET A 188 -13.38 -14.32 6.00
C MET A 188 -13.72 -14.45 7.50
N TRP A 189 -12.98 -13.77 8.39
CA TRP A 189 -13.18 -13.89 9.84
C TRP A 189 -14.30 -13.01 10.41
N GLY A 190 -14.69 -11.94 9.72
CA GLY A 190 -15.58 -10.96 10.34
C GLY A 190 -16.18 -9.91 9.42
N GLY A 191 -16.14 -10.10 8.09
CA GLY A 191 -16.77 -9.20 7.10
C GLY A 191 -16.19 -7.82 7.04
N ARG A 192 -14.91 -7.75 7.38
CA ARG A 192 -14.14 -6.52 7.32
C ARG A 192 -13.20 -6.67 6.17
N SER A 193 -13.37 -5.91 5.11
CA SER A 193 -12.43 -6.01 4.00
C SER A 193 -11.09 -5.38 4.39
N ALA A 194 -10.02 -6.18 4.38
CA ALA A 194 -8.66 -5.67 4.55
C ALA A 194 -8.26 -4.77 3.37
N ASN A 195 -8.80 -5.06 2.18
CA ASN A 195 -8.66 -4.24 0.98
C ASN A 195 -9.39 -2.88 1.09
N ARG A 196 -10.32 -2.73 2.04
CA ARG A 196 -11.05 -1.49 2.30
C ARG A 196 -10.67 -0.78 3.60
N GLY A 197 -9.51 -1.15 4.18
CA GLY A 197 -8.94 -0.45 5.33
C GLY A 197 -9.39 -0.93 6.71
N GLU A 198 -10.13 -2.04 6.76
CA GLU A 198 -10.62 -2.65 8.00
C GLU A 198 -9.77 -3.86 8.44
N CYS A 199 -8.51 -3.91 7.99
CA CYS A 199 -7.58 -5.00 8.28
C CYS A 199 -7.47 -5.29 9.78
N ALA A 200 -7.77 -6.53 10.15
CA ALA A 200 -7.71 -7.07 11.51
C ALA A 200 -6.30 -7.45 11.96
N GLN A 201 -5.31 -7.39 11.05
CA GLN A 201 -3.93 -7.83 11.28
C GLN A 201 -3.81 -9.30 11.67
N ALA A 202 -4.59 -10.17 11.02
CA ALA A 202 -4.59 -11.61 11.23
C ALA A 202 -3.20 -12.26 11.10
N CYS A 203 -2.38 -11.76 10.17
CA CYS A 203 -0.99 -12.21 10.01
C CYS A 203 -0.08 -11.94 11.23
N ARG A 204 -0.56 -11.16 12.22
CA ARG A 204 0.12 -10.86 13.49
C ARG A 204 -0.38 -11.72 14.64
N LEU A 205 -1.27 -12.69 14.39
CA LEU A 205 -1.71 -13.67 15.37
C LEU A 205 -0.77 -14.89 15.38
N PRO A 206 -0.74 -15.64 16.49
CA PRO A 206 0.02 -16.88 16.54
C PRO A 206 -0.66 -17.98 15.72
N TYR A 207 0.15 -18.81 15.07
CA TYR A 207 -0.26 -20.01 14.32
C TYR A 207 0.69 -21.16 14.62
N ASP A 208 0.13 -22.35 14.78
CA ASP A 208 0.89 -23.59 14.86
C ASP A 208 1.13 -24.15 13.44
N LEU A 209 2.34 -24.65 13.18
CA LEU A 209 2.68 -25.26 11.91
C LEU A 209 2.27 -26.74 11.92
N MET A 210 1.44 -27.14 10.96
CA MET A 210 1.06 -28.53 10.74
C MET A 210 1.69 -29.01 9.43
N VAL A 211 2.34 -30.18 9.44
CA VAL A 211 2.92 -30.82 8.25
C VAL A 211 2.38 -32.24 8.13
N ASP A 212 1.76 -32.55 7.00
CA ASP A 212 1.07 -33.81 6.72
C ASP A 212 0.06 -34.16 7.84
N GLY A 213 -0.59 -33.14 8.41
CA GLY A 213 -1.55 -33.27 9.51
C GLY A 213 -0.92 -33.40 10.91
N VAL A 214 0.40 -33.34 11.04
CA VAL A 214 1.13 -33.47 12.32
C VAL A 214 1.71 -32.13 12.77
N HIS A 215 1.46 -31.78 14.04
CA HIS A 215 1.98 -30.56 14.66
C HIS A 215 3.52 -30.57 14.72
N GLN A 216 4.14 -29.47 14.27
CA GLN A 216 5.58 -29.25 14.33
C GLN A 216 5.92 -28.31 15.50
N PRO A 217 6.68 -28.77 16.51
CA PRO A 217 7.13 -27.89 17.60
C PRO A 217 8.09 -26.80 17.11
N MET A 218 7.75 -25.52 17.33
CA MET A 218 8.49 -24.37 16.78
C MET A 218 9.27 -23.52 17.81
N GLY A 219 9.34 -23.95 19.08
CA GLY A 219 10.08 -23.21 20.11
C GLY A 219 9.45 -21.84 20.45
N ASP A 220 10.21 -20.75 20.32
CA ASP A 220 9.74 -19.37 20.56
C ASP A 220 9.11 -18.71 19.32
N ILE A 221 9.02 -19.45 18.21
CA ILE A 221 8.40 -19.00 16.96
C ILE A 221 6.91 -19.32 17.01
N ALA A 222 6.08 -18.27 17.02
CA ALA A 222 4.61 -18.39 16.99
C ALA A 222 3.97 -17.57 15.87
N TYR A 223 4.64 -16.55 15.34
CA TYR A 223 4.05 -15.58 14.40
C TYR A 223 4.51 -15.83 12.97
N LEU A 224 4.09 -16.96 12.41
CA LEU A 224 4.58 -17.51 11.14
C LEU A 224 4.33 -16.62 9.91
N LEU A 225 3.48 -15.60 10.01
CA LEU A 225 3.14 -14.67 8.92
C LEU A 225 3.47 -13.20 9.26
N SER A 226 4.27 -12.95 10.30
CA SER A 226 4.52 -11.61 10.84
C SER A 226 5.90 -11.08 10.40
N PRO A 227 6.00 -10.31 9.30
CA PRO A 227 7.29 -9.81 8.83
C PRO A 227 7.85 -8.70 9.72
N LYS A 228 9.17 -8.49 9.64
CA LYS A 228 9.86 -7.30 10.16
C LYS A 228 9.36 -6.01 9.48
N ASP A 229 9.82 -4.86 9.95
CA ASP A 229 9.52 -3.56 9.32
C ASP A 229 10.50 -3.26 8.18
N LEU A 230 10.00 -2.58 7.16
CA LEU A 230 10.82 -2.08 6.06
C LEU A 230 11.63 -0.86 6.54
N ALA A 231 12.93 -0.87 6.27
CA ALA A 231 13.76 0.33 6.34
C ALA A 231 14.86 0.23 5.29
N ALA A 232 14.81 1.08 4.28
CA ALA A 232 15.70 1.08 3.12
C ALA A 232 16.54 2.37 3.07
N ILE A 233 16.88 2.93 4.23
CA ILE A 233 17.51 4.26 4.34
C ILE A 233 18.94 4.24 3.81
N ASP A 234 19.64 3.14 4.03
CA ASP A 234 21.01 2.86 3.61
C ASP A 234 21.12 2.51 2.12
N ILE A 235 20.02 2.10 1.47
CA ILE A 235 19.97 1.77 0.03
C ILE A 235 19.22 2.82 -0.81
N VAL A 236 19.05 4.04 -0.28
CA VAL A 236 18.47 5.17 -1.02
C VAL A 236 19.21 5.44 -2.34
N PRO A 237 20.56 5.46 -2.40
CA PRO A 237 21.28 5.65 -3.66
C PRO A 237 20.89 4.64 -4.74
N GLU A 238 20.81 3.36 -4.40
CA GLU A 238 20.47 2.27 -5.32
C GLU A 238 19.04 2.37 -5.83
N LEU A 239 18.11 2.84 -4.98
CA LEU A 239 16.73 3.10 -5.37
C LEU A 239 16.62 4.28 -6.35
N ILE A 240 17.38 5.37 -6.12
CA ILE A 240 17.46 6.50 -7.05
C ILE A 240 18.00 6.00 -8.41
N GLU A 241 19.08 5.21 -8.38
CA GLU A 241 19.69 4.64 -9.59
C GLU A 241 18.82 3.59 -10.29
N ALA A 242 17.89 2.95 -9.57
CA ALA A 242 16.87 2.07 -10.14
C ALA A 242 15.75 2.84 -10.87
N GLY A 243 15.73 4.18 -10.77
CA GLY A 243 14.75 5.05 -11.44
C GLY A 243 13.46 5.25 -10.64
N VAL A 244 13.50 5.09 -9.31
CA VAL A 244 12.36 5.42 -8.45
C VAL A 244 12.20 6.94 -8.39
N ALA A 245 10.99 7.44 -8.63
CA ALA A 245 10.69 8.87 -8.66
C ALA A 245 10.12 9.39 -7.33
N SER A 246 9.50 8.51 -6.53
CA SER A 246 8.91 8.89 -5.23
C SER A 246 9.17 7.82 -4.15
N PHE A 247 9.70 8.27 -3.02
CA PHE A 247 9.95 7.46 -1.83
C PHE A 247 8.82 7.63 -0.84
N LYS A 248 8.06 6.56 -0.62
CA LYS A 248 6.89 6.56 0.25
C LYS A 248 7.19 6.01 1.63
N ILE A 249 6.87 6.81 2.65
CA ILE A 249 6.95 6.39 4.04
C ILE A 249 5.57 5.91 4.51
N GLU A 250 5.47 4.67 5.00
CA GLU A 250 4.26 4.16 5.64
C GLU A 250 4.15 4.67 7.08
N GLY A 251 3.04 5.31 7.44
CA GLY A 251 2.90 5.81 8.81
C GLY A 251 1.66 6.62 9.16
N ARG A 252 0.54 6.53 8.44
CA ARG A 252 -0.66 7.36 8.73
C ARG A 252 -1.28 7.13 10.12
N LEU A 253 -0.94 6.03 10.79
CA LEU A 253 -1.35 5.71 12.18
C LEU A 253 -0.24 5.99 13.21
N LYS A 254 0.84 6.67 12.81
CA LYS A 254 2.01 6.95 13.65
C LYS A 254 1.94 8.36 14.20
N SER A 255 2.74 8.59 15.25
CA SER A 255 2.80 9.89 15.92
C SER A 255 3.54 10.93 15.07
N PRO A 256 3.36 12.23 15.32
CA PRO A 256 4.09 13.27 14.61
C PRO A 256 5.62 13.18 14.82
N GLU A 257 6.10 12.66 15.95
CA GLU A 257 7.53 12.42 16.19
C GLU A 257 8.09 11.33 15.26
N TYR A 258 7.33 10.25 15.02
CA TYR A 258 7.70 9.24 14.03
C TYR A 258 7.82 9.88 12.64
N VAL A 259 6.83 10.68 12.24
CA VAL A 259 6.84 11.37 10.94
C VAL A 259 8.06 12.29 10.83
N ALA A 260 8.29 13.16 11.81
CA ALA A 260 9.45 14.05 11.83
C ALA A 260 10.77 13.29 11.74
N ASN A 261 10.91 12.21 12.51
CA ASN A 261 12.13 11.42 12.59
C ASN A 261 12.47 10.74 11.27
N VAL A 262 11.49 10.04 10.67
CA VAL A 262 11.70 9.27 9.43
C VAL A 262 11.87 10.22 8.26
N VAL A 263 10.98 11.22 8.10
CA VAL A 263 11.04 12.17 6.98
C VAL A 263 12.37 12.94 7.00
N GLY A 264 12.77 13.47 8.16
CA GLY A 264 14.01 14.24 8.27
C GLY A 264 15.26 13.42 7.97
N LYS A 265 15.27 12.11 8.27
CA LYS A 265 16.38 11.21 7.98
C LYS A 265 16.44 10.84 6.49
N TYR A 266 15.33 10.42 5.89
CA TYR A 266 15.30 10.14 4.45
C TYR A 266 15.60 11.38 3.60
N ARG A 267 15.11 12.57 4.02
CA ARG A 267 15.44 13.83 3.36
C ARG A 267 16.95 14.05 3.29
N ARG A 268 17.64 13.86 4.42
CA ARG A 268 19.10 13.98 4.49
C ARG A 268 19.81 12.98 3.58
N GLU A 269 19.42 11.71 3.57
CA GLU A 269 20.08 10.71 2.72
C GLU A 269 19.90 11.00 1.22
N ILE A 270 18.72 11.45 0.81
CA ILE A 270 18.52 11.88 -0.58
C ILE A 270 19.36 13.13 -0.89
N ASP A 271 19.43 14.10 0.02
CA ASP A 271 20.22 15.32 -0.20
C ASP A 271 21.74 15.03 -0.23
N LYS A 272 22.23 14.10 0.60
CA LYS A 272 23.63 13.60 0.57
C LYS A 272 23.98 13.02 -0.80
N TYR A 273 23.11 12.17 -1.36
CA TYR A 273 23.31 11.58 -2.69
C TYR A 273 23.59 12.66 -3.76
N PHE A 274 22.78 13.72 -3.80
CA PHE A 274 22.97 14.81 -4.77
C PHE A 274 24.12 15.76 -4.43
N ALA A 275 24.59 15.77 -3.17
CA ALA A 275 25.80 16.46 -2.76
C ALA A 275 27.09 15.66 -3.04
N GLY A 276 26.97 14.40 -3.48
CA GLY A 276 28.11 13.50 -3.69
C GLY A 276 28.71 12.94 -2.39
N ASP A 277 27.92 12.92 -1.31
CA ASP A 277 28.29 12.31 -0.03
C ASP A 277 27.81 10.86 0.00
N GLU A 278 28.75 9.92 0.00
CA GLU A 278 28.50 8.47 0.04
C GLU A 278 28.53 7.89 1.48
N SER A 279 28.48 8.74 2.51
CA SER A 279 28.47 8.27 3.91
C SER A 279 27.16 7.58 4.28
N GLU A 280 27.28 6.35 4.80
CA GLU A 280 26.14 5.59 5.31
C GLU A 280 25.46 6.27 6.52
N PRO A 281 24.17 6.00 6.76
CA PRO A 281 23.48 6.44 7.97
C PRO A 281 24.21 5.97 9.23
N SER A 282 24.40 6.88 10.19
CA SER A 282 25.12 6.54 11.42
C SER A 282 24.35 5.54 12.29
N GLU A 283 25.05 4.76 13.13
CA GLU A 283 24.42 3.86 14.11
C GLU A 283 23.42 4.59 15.02
N GLN A 284 23.70 5.85 15.35
CA GLN A 284 22.77 6.68 16.12
C GLN A 284 21.48 6.93 15.34
N GLU A 285 21.55 7.25 14.05
CA GLU A 285 20.37 7.47 13.22
C GLU A 285 19.53 6.21 13.07
N ILE A 286 20.16 5.06 12.85
CA ILE A 286 19.46 3.77 12.80
C ILE A 286 18.77 3.47 14.14
N ARG A 287 19.44 3.69 15.27
CA ARG A 287 18.82 3.51 16.60
C ARG A 287 17.65 4.45 16.85
N GLU A 288 17.77 5.70 16.43
CA GLU A 288 16.66 6.66 16.56
C GLU A 288 15.45 6.24 15.72
N LEU A 289 15.64 5.68 14.53
CA LEU A 289 14.54 5.10 13.74
C LEU A 289 13.92 3.90 14.46
N GLN A 290 14.75 2.98 14.97
CA GLN A 290 14.30 1.83 15.74
C GLN A 290 13.48 2.24 16.96
N GLN A 291 13.90 3.31 17.64
CA GLN A 291 13.27 3.85 18.84
C GLN A 291 11.86 4.37 18.58
N SER A 292 11.61 5.02 17.44
CA SER A 292 10.28 5.54 17.11
C SER A 292 9.28 4.42 16.85
N PHE A 293 9.65 3.43 16.03
CA PHE A 293 8.86 2.22 15.84
C PHE A 293 9.65 1.17 15.06
N SER A 294 9.79 -0.05 15.59
CA SER A 294 10.38 -1.15 14.84
C SER A 294 10.03 -2.53 15.41
N ARG A 295 9.73 -3.45 14.51
CA ARG A 295 9.63 -4.91 14.75
C ARG A 295 10.92 -5.62 14.33
N GLY A 296 12.05 -4.93 14.45
CA GLY A 296 13.26 -5.21 13.68
C GLY A 296 13.15 -4.65 12.25
N PHE A 297 14.29 -4.33 11.65
CA PHE A 297 14.36 -3.80 10.30
C PHE A 297 14.86 -4.85 9.30
N THR A 298 14.40 -4.70 8.07
CA THR A 298 14.80 -5.44 6.88
C THR A 298 14.58 -4.57 5.66
N HIS A 299 15.25 -4.86 4.55
CA HIS A 299 14.94 -4.28 3.24
C HIS A 299 13.69 -4.90 2.60
N GLY A 300 13.02 -5.83 3.31
CA GLY A 300 11.86 -6.55 2.80
C GLY A 300 12.28 -7.44 1.65
N PHE A 301 11.82 -7.10 0.44
CA PHE A 301 12.17 -7.80 -0.79
C PHE A 301 13.12 -7.01 -1.70
N LEU A 302 13.57 -5.81 -1.30
CA LEU A 302 14.39 -4.94 -2.16
C LEU A 302 15.73 -5.57 -2.58
N ASP A 303 16.35 -6.36 -1.70
CA ASP A 303 17.56 -7.16 -1.99
C ASP A 303 17.27 -8.50 -2.69
N GLY A 304 15.99 -8.79 -2.94
CA GLY A 304 15.49 -10.10 -3.33
C GLY A 304 14.92 -10.89 -2.16
N THR A 305 14.27 -12.00 -2.48
CA THR A 305 13.56 -12.82 -1.50
C THR A 305 14.54 -13.51 -0.54
N ASN A 306 14.38 -13.24 0.76
CA ASN A 306 14.97 -14.03 1.85
C ASN A 306 13.89 -14.25 2.93
N ASN A 307 13.23 -15.40 2.85
CA ASN A 307 12.05 -15.68 3.66
C ASN A 307 12.33 -15.77 5.16
N LYS A 308 13.55 -16.20 5.54
CA LYS A 308 13.99 -16.33 6.94
C LYS A 308 14.34 -14.98 7.57
N LEU A 309 14.95 -14.07 6.80
CA LEU A 309 15.22 -12.72 7.27
C LEU A 309 13.93 -11.90 7.42
N LEU A 310 13.00 -12.08 6.47
CA LEU A 310 11.73 -11.39 6.42
C LEU A 310 10.85 -11.72 7.63
N VAL A 311 10.67 -13.01 7.94
CA VAL A 311 9.84 -13.52 9.03
C VAL A 311 10.68 -14.35 9.98
N GLU A 312 11.06 -13.74 11.10
CA GLU A 312 11.68 -14.45 12.23
C GLU A 312 10.61 -15.14 13.10
N GLY A 313 9.40 -14.58 13.15
CA GLY A 313 8.24 -15.19 13.80
C GLY A 313 8.24 -15.16 15.34
N THR A 314 9.18 -14.47 15.95
CA THR A 314 9.36 -14.41 17.42
C THR A 314 8.52 -13.33 18.11
N PHE A 315 8.09 -12.26 17.42
CA PHE A 315 7.22 -11.23 18.01
C PHE A 315 6.38 -10.47 16.95
N PRO A 316 5.17 -9.96 17.30
CA PRO A 316 4.33 -9.22 16.35
C PRO A 316 4.27 -7.70 16.61
N LYS A 317 4.87 -7.20 17.69
CA LYS A 317 4.76 -5.80 18.17
C LYS A 317 6.11 -5.09 18.13
N SER A 318 6.06 -3.75 18.08
CA SER A 318 7.27 -2.92 18.14
C SER A 318 8.02 -3.16 19.44
N ARG A 319 9.35 -3.26 19.35
CA ARG A 319 10.26 -3.51 20.49
C ARG A 319 11.10 -2.29 20.87
N GLY A 320 11.37 -1.40 19.91
CA GLY A 320 12.33 -0.33 20.10
C GLY A 320 13.77 -0.84 19.96
N VAL A 321 14.71 -0.27 20.71
CA VAL A 321 16.14 -0.57 20.58
C VAL A 321 16.52 -1.74 21.49
N TYR A 322 17.27 -2.72 20.98
CA TYR A 322 17.79 -3.80 21.82
C TYR A 322 18.84 -3.27 22.80
N LEU A 323 18.68 -3.58 24.09
CA LEU A 323 19.60 -3.13 25.14
C LEU A 323 20.57 -4.21 25.58
N GLY A 324 20.27 -5.50 25.40
CA GLY A 324 21.13 -6.60 25.87
C GLY A 324 20.33 -7.66 26.63
N ARG A 325 21.01 -8.45 27.45
CA ARG A 325 20.39 -9.50 28.27
C ARG A 325 20.59 -9.25 29.75
N VAL A 326 19.65 -9.75 30.56
CA VAL A 326 19.78 -9.80 32.01
C VAL A 326 20.92 -10.76 32.35
N GLU A 327 22.03 -10.24 32.86
CA GLU A 327 23.14 -11.05 33.38
C GLU A 327 22.88 -11.53 34.80
N LYS A 328 22.19 -10.69 35.60
CA LYS A 328 21.86 -11.01 36.99
C LYS A 328 20.64 -10.23 37.46
N VAL A 329 19.78 -10.85 38.27
CA VAL A 329 18.67 -10.16 38.96
C VAL A 329 19.11 -9.83 40.39
N LEU A 330 19.06 -8.56 40.77
CA LEU A 330 19.29 -8.07 42.13
C LEU A 330 17.95 -7.84 42.84
N ARG A 331 18.01 -7.41 44.11
CA ARG A 331 16.81 -7.15 44.91
C ARG A 331 15.94 -6.02 44.35
N ASP A 332 16.56 -4.97 43.81
CA ASP A 332 15.88 -3.77 43.31
C ASP A 332 16.29 -3.39 41.88
N ALA A 333 17.09 -4.20 41.21
CA ALA A 333 17.68 -3.88 39.92
C ALA A 333 17.98 -5.14 39.09
N VAL A 334 18.29 -4.94 37.81
CA VAL A 334 18.87 -5.95 36.93
C VAL A 334 20.25 -5.52 36.46
N VAL A 335 21.19 -6.44 36.40
CA VAL A 335 22.52 -6.20 35.83
C VAL A 335 22.47 -6.54 34.34
N CYS A 336 22.92 -5.61 33.50
CA CYS A 336 22.97 -5.77 32.06
C CYS A 336 24.21 -5.09 31.50
N ARG A 337 24.90 -5.78 30.58
CA ARG A 337 25.84 -5.14 29.68
C ARG A 337 25.06 -4.53 28.53
N ILE A 338 25.00 -3.20 28.49
CA ILE A 338 24.14 -2.51 27.54
C ILE A 338 24.75 -2.40 26.14
N GLU A 339 23.95 -2.67 25.12
CA GLU A 339 24.31 -2.56 23.70
C GLU A 339 23.80 -1.25 23.07
N ALA A 340 23.03 -0.46 23.81
CA ALA A 340 22.63 0.90 23.43
C ALA A 340 22.56 1.82 24.65
N PRO A 341 22.72 3.15 24.47
CA PRO A 341 22.67 4.11 25.55
C PRO A 341 21.35 4.08 26.32
N LEU A 342 21.46 4.20 27.64
CA LEU A 342 20.32 4.17 28.55
C LEU A 342 20.42 5.28 29.59
N LYS A 343 19.32 5.98 29.83
CA LYS A 343 19.23 7.03 30.85
C LYS A 343 17.94 6.91 31.66
N ARG A 344 17.90 7.67 32.76
CA ARG A 344 16.73 7.79 33.63
C ARG A 344 15.54 8.34 32.84
N GLY A 345 14.36 7.75 33.07
CA GLY A 345 13.11 8.11 32.39
C GLY A 345 12.86 7.36 31.07
N ASP A 346 13.84 6.63 30.53
CA ASP A 346 13.63 5.77 29.37
C ASP A 346 12.63 4.65 29.69
N GLY A 347 11.92 4.17 28.68
CA GLY A 347 11.06 3.00 28.78
C GLY A 347 11.83 1.71 28.50
N ILE A 348 11.56 0.65 29.25
CA ILE A 348 12.15 -0.67 29.03
C ILE A 348 11.11 -1.79 29.11
N VAL A 349 11.39 -2.93 28.47
CA VAL A 349 10.63 -4.18 28.61
C VAL A 349 11.58 -5.38 28.69
N PHE A 350 11.20 -6.36 29.50
CA PHE A 350 11.86 -7.65 29.66
C PHE A 350 11.13 -8.73 28.87
N ASP A 351 11.83 -9.36 27.94
CA ASP A 351 11.35 -10.40 27.04
C ASP A 351 11.90 -11.76 27.47
N ALA A 352 10.98 -12.62 27.92
CA ALA A 352 11.27 -13.94 28.46
C ALA A 352 11.35 -15.05 27.40
N GLY A 353 11.21 -14.74 26.10
CA GLY A 353 11.22 -15.74 25.03
C GLY A 353 9.90 -16.47 24.82
N ASP A 354 8.80 -15.99 25.41
CA ASP A 354 7.45 -16.47 25.13
C ASP A 354 6.55 -15.28 24.77
N PRO A 355 6.37 -15.02 23.47
CA PRO A 355 5.69 -13.83 22.99
C PRO A 355 4.17 -13.90 23.09
N THR A 356 3.63 -15.02 23.58
CA THR A 356 2.19 -15.20 23.84
C THR A 356 1.81 -14.76 25.26
N LYS A 357 2.80 -14.58 26.15
CA LYS A 357 2.59 -14.20 27.55
C LYS A 357 2.76 -12.69 27.77
N LYS A 358 2.20 -12.20 28.88
CA LYS A 358 2.36 -10.81 29.32
C LYS A 358 3.79 -10.56 29.78
N GLU A 359 4.41 -9.52 29.26
CA GLU A 359 5.77 -9.08 29.60
C GLU A 359 5.81 -8.07 30.75
N GLU A 360 6.96 -7.96 31.38
CA GLU A 360 7.26 -6.96 32.40
C GLU A 360 7.95 -5.76 31.76
N GLY A 361 7.49 -4.54 32.02
CA GLY A 361 8.06 -3.34 31.43
C GLY A 361 7.63 -2.07 32.15
N GLY A 362 8.46 -1.04 32.08
CA GLY A 362 8.31 0.15 32.91
C GLY A 362 9.27 1.27 32.56
N ARG A 363 9.32 2.28 33.42
CA ARG A 363 10.30 3.36 33.33
C ARG A 363 11.58 2.99 34.08
N VAL A 364 12.72 3.43 33.55
CA VAL A 364 14.00 3.39 34.27
C VAL A 364 14.00 4.50 35.33
N TYR A 365 13.91 4.12 36.60
CA TYR A 365 13.95 5.06 37.72
C TYR A 365 15.37 5.57 37.98
N ASP A 366 16.34 4.64 37.95
CA ASP A 366 17.75 4.95 38.17
C ASP A 366 18.68 4.02 37.37
N VAL A 367 19.90 4.47 37.15
CA VAL A 367 20.98 3.69 36.53
C VAL A 367 22.20 3.77 37.44
N ARG A 368 22.78 2.63 37.81
CA ARG A 368 23.97 2.57 38.67
C ARG A 368 25.11 1.82 37.98
N ARG A 369 26.33 2.16 38.34
CA ARG A 369 27.54 1.40 37.99
C ARG A 369 28.25 1.00 39.29
N SER A 370 28.37 -0.29 39.54
CA SER A 370 28.96 -0.84 40.77
C SER A 370 28.31 -0.25 42.04
N GLY A 371 26.97 -0.22 42.08
CA GLY A 371 26.19 0.35 43.18
C GLY A 371 26.15 1.88 43.28
N VAL A 372 26.96 2.61 42.48
CA VAL A 372 26.98 4.08 42.48
C VAL A 372 26.09 4.62 41.38
N LYS A 373 25.19 5.54 41.72
CA LYS A 373 24.30 6.20 40.76
C LYS A 373 25.10 6.92 39.67
N LEU A 374 24.70 6.72 38.42
CA LEU A 374 25.27 7.39 37.26
C LEU A 374 24.48 8.68 36.98
N GLU A 375 25.18 9.81 36.92
CA GLU A 375 24.60 11.09 36.50
C GLU A 375 24.74 11.21 34.97
N GLY A 376 23.61 11.34 34.26
CA GLY A 376 23.57 11.39 32.80
C GLY A 376 23.16 10.07 32.13
N GLU A 377 23.63 9.87 30.90
CA GLU A 377 23.36 8.69 30.08
C GLU A 377 24.50 7.69 30.18
N ALA A 378 24.17 6.41 30.38
CA ALA A 378 25.13 5.33 30.36
C ALA A 378 25.49 4.99 28.90
N PRO A 379 26.77 5.07 28.49
CA PRO A 379 27.18 4.71 27.15
C PRO A 379 27.06 3.21 26.86
N GLN A 380 26.91 2.90 25.57
CA GLN A 380 26.98 1.53 25.05
C GLN A 380 28.29 0.83 25.48
N GLY A 381 28.17 -0.47 25.81
CA GLY A 381 29.26 -1.34 26.26
C GLY A 381 29.40 -1.45 27.78
N ASP A 382 28.79 -0.53 28.52
CA ASP A 382 28.85 -0.51 29.97
C ASP A 382 28.14 -1.70 30.61
N LEU A 383 28.67 -2.15 31.75
CA LEU A 383 27.95 -3.00 32.69
C LEU A 383 27.26 -2.12 33.73
N ILE A 384 25.93 -2.11 33.73
CA ILE A 384 25.11 -1.27 34.61
C ILE A 384 24.08 -2.08 35.39
N GLU A 385 23.64 -1.50 36.51
CA GLU A 385 22.45 -1.89 37.25
C GLU A 385 21.29 -0.98 36.83
N ILE A 386 20.28 -1.55 36.18
CA ILE A 386 19.07 -0.85 35.76
C ILE A 386 18.04 -1.00 36.88
N VAL A 387 17.62 0.11 37.47
CA VAL A 387 16.61 0.17 38.53
C VAL A 387 15.27 0.53 37.90
N PRO A 388 14.35 -0.43 37.68
CA PRO A 388 13.03 -0.11 37.16
C PRO A 388 12.14 0.58 38.22
N GLY A 389 11.06 1.22 37.78
CA GLY A 389 10.03 1.73 38.68
C GLY A 389 9.45 0.63 39.58
N ARG A 390 9.37 0.88 40.90
CA ARG A 390 8.99 -0.14 41.91
C ARG A 390 7.62 -0.79 41.69
N ASN A 391 6.69 -0.08 41.04
CA ASN A 391 5.35 -0.57 40.73
C ASN A 391 5.16 -0.91 39.25
N ASP A 392 6.19 -0.70 38.42
CA ASP A 392 6.11 -0.89 36.98
C ASP A 392 6.53 -2.31 36.58
N VAL A 393 7.52 -2.88 37.28
CA VAL A 393 8.14 -4.17 36.94
C VAL A 393 8.16 -5.10 38.15
N ASP A 394 7.56 -6.27 38.00
CA ASP A 394 7.70 -7.38 38.95
C ASP A 394 8.98 -8.18 38.67
N LEU A 395 10.05 -7.84 39.39
CA LEU A 395 11.35 -8.50 39.26
C LEU A 395 11.32 -10.01 39.57
N SER A 396 10.30 -10.53 40.27
CA SER A 396 10.16 -11.97 40.50
C SER A 396 9.83 -12.75 39.21
N ARG A 397 9.32 -12.05 38.19
CA ARG A 397 9.01 -12.61 36.87
C ARG A 397 10.17 -12.48 35.87
N VAL A 398 11.22 -11.73 36.22
CA VAL A 398 12.41 -11.54 35.39
C VAL A 398 13.45 -12.61 35.72
N ARG A 399 14.12 -13.15 34.69
CA ARG A 399 15.15 -14.19 34.83
C ARG A 399 16.42 -13.81 34.10
N GLU A 400 17.54 -14.39 34.53
CA GLU A 400 18.80 -14.34 33.79
C GLU A 400 18.60 -14.86 32.35
N GLY A 401 19.23 -14.20 31.39
CA GLY A 401 19.08 -14.47 29.96
C GLY A 401 17.89 -13.79 29.27
N ASN A 402 16.92 -13.23 30.02
CA ASN A 402 15.84 -12.44 29.44
C ASN A 402 16.42 -11.26 28.62
N ARG A 403 15.84 -11.01 27.45
CA ARG A 403 16.21 -9.91 26.57
C ARG A 403 15.64 -8.61 27.13
N ILE A 404 16.37 -7.50 26.99
CA ILE A 404 15.92 -6.17 27.41
C ILE A 404 15.83 -5.28 26.18
N TRP A 405 14.72 -4.54 26.05
CA TRP A 405 14.51 -3.59 24.97
C TRP A 405 14.16 -2.21 25.51
N LYS A 406 14.69 -1.14 24.90
CA LYS A 406 14.35 0.26 25.16
C LYS A 406 13.14 0.67 24.32
N THR A 407 11.99 0.85 24.98
CA THR A 407 10.69 1.04 24.33
C THR A 407 10.31 2.50 24.08
N SER A 408 10.96 3.46 24.76
CA SER A 408 10.75 4.89 24.49
C SER A 408 11.92 5.76 24.99
N ASP A 409 12.15 6.90 24.34
CA ASP A 409 13.11 7.94 24.75
C ASP A 409 12.45 9.33 24.74
N PRO A 410 11.96 9.84 25.90
CA PRO A 410 11.28 11.14 25.95
C PRO A 410 12.16 12.34 25.56
N ALA A 411 13.50 12.20 25.62
CA ALA A 411 14.40 13.28 25.20
C ALA A 411 14.48 13.37 23.67
N LEU A 412 14.47 12.22 22.98
CA LEU A 412 14.32 12.14 21.53
C LEU A 412 13.00 12.76 21.09
N ASP A 413 11.89 12.40 21.74
CA ASP A 413 10.55 12.92 21.40
C ASP A 413 10.48 14.45 21.50
N ARG A 414 11.00 15.05 22.59
CA ARG A 414 11.06 16.51 22.74
C ARG A 414 11.90 17.18 21.65
N ARG A 415 13.03 16.58 21.28
CA ARG A 415 13.89 17.09 20.22
C ARG A 415 13.15 17.06 18.88
N LEU A 416 12.44 15.98 18.57
CA LEU A 416 11.64 15.86 17.35
C LEU A 416 10.47 16.85 17.32
N ARG A 417 9.75 17.04 18.44
CA ARG A 417 8.68 18.06 18.53
C ARG A 417 9.15 19.47 18.22
N SER A 418 10.33 19.84 18.72
CA SER A 418 10.90 21.16 18.48
C SER A 418 11.20 21.47 17.00
N THR A 419 11.20 20.46 16.11
CA THR A 419 11.41 20.70 14.67
C THR A 419 10.17 21.22 13.97
N PHE A 420 8.96 21.02 14.53
CA PHE A 420 7.70 21.43 13.90
C PHE A 420 6.79 22.29 14.79
N GLU A 421 6.99 22.30 16.11
CA GLU A 421 6.33 23.21 17.05
C GLU A 421 7.10 24.55 17.14
N THR A 422 7.06 25.33 16.06
CA THR A 422 7.75 26.63 15.97
C THR A 422 6.87 27.67 15.29
N GLU A 423 7.03 28.94 15.68
CA GLU A 423 6.38 30.08 15.04
C GLU A 423 7.15 30.60 13.81
N LYS A 424 8.39 30.14 13.61
CA LYS A 424 9.21 30.51 12.45
C LYS A 424 8.76 29.74 11.21
N PRO A 425 8.90 30.32 10.00
CA PRO A 425 8.76 29.58 8.75
C PRO A 425 9.59 28.30 8.74
N TYR A 426 8.98 27.19 8.33
CA TYR A 426 9.68 25.90 8.22
C TYR A 426 10.75 25.90 7.13
N ARG A 427 10.48 26.60 6.03
CA ARG A 427 11.43 26.84 4.94
C ARG A 427 11.12 28.17 4.23
N THR A 428 12.14 28.76 3.62
CA THR A 428 12.06 29.97 2.81
C THR A 428 12.38 29.68 1.35
N PHE A 429 11.87 30.53 0.45
CA PHE A 429 12.00 30.37 -1.00
C PHE A 429 12.81 31.52 -1.62
N PRO A 430 13.70 31.18 -2.57
CA PRO A 430 14.55 32.15 -3.23
C PRO A 430 13.73 33.09 -4.09
N THR A 431 13.93 34.39 -3.91
CA THR A 431 13.22 35.46 -4.62
C THR A 431 14.18 36.35 -5.36
N ALA A 432 13.90 36.61 -6.64
CA ALA A 432 14.59 37.61 -7.44
C ALA A 432 13.80 38.91 -7.48
N VAL A 433 14.49 40.04 -7.37
CA VAL A 433 13.87 41.38 -7.41
C VAL A 433 14.55 42.23 -8.48
N SER A 434 13.77 42.80 -9.38
CA SER A 434 14.24 43.78 -10.37
C SER A 434 13.60 45.14 -10.08
N VAL A 435 14.42 46.18 -9.95
CA VAL A 435 14.01 47.53 -9.55
C VAL A 435 14.26 48.50 -10.70
N PHE A 436 13.23 49.27 -11.07
CA PHE A 436 13.25 50.24 -12.16
C PHE A 436 12.70 51.59 -11.72
N GLY A 437 13.25 52.68 -12.25
CA GLY A 437 12.71 54.01 -11.98
C GLY A 437 13.58 55.15 -12.50
N GLN A 438 12.97 56.32 -12.63
CA GLN A 438 13.64 57.58 -12.97
C GLN A 438 12.97 58.74 -12.23
N GLU A 439 13.64 59.88 -12.15
CA GLU A 439 13.07 61.08 -11.53
C GLU A 439 11.70 61.44 -12.15
N GLY A 440 10.72 61.71 -11.29
CA GLY A 440 9.35 62.05 -11.69
C GLY A 440 8.43 60.86 -12.01
N SER A 441 8.93 59.62 -12.01
CA SER A 441 8.11 58.41 -12.15
C SER A 441 8.04 57.60 -10.85
N PRO A 442 7.00 56.78 -10.62
CA PRO A 442 7.03 55.78 -9.56
C PRO A 442 8.24 54.85 -9.66
N LEU A 443 8.71 54.36 -8.51
CA LEU A 443 9.61 53.22 -8.42
C LEU A 443 8.80 51.96 -8.71
N ARG A 444 9.21 51.20 -9.73
CA ARG A 444 8.59 49.91 -10.06
C ARG A 444 9.50 48.78 -9.62
N THR A 445 8.96 47.83 -8.87
CA THR A 445 9.65 46.61 -8.46
C THR A 445 8.94 45.39 -9.02
N ILE A 446 9.72 44.44 -9.55
CA ILE A 446 9.23 43.15 -10.04
C ILE A 446 9.84 42.08 -9.14
N TRP A 447 9.00 41.24 -8.56
CA TRP A 447 9.40 40.19 -7.63
C TRP A 447 9.02 38.83 -8.20
N THR A 448 9.97 37.91 -8.27
CA THR A 448 9.78 36.56 -8.81
C THR A 448 10.17 35.53 -7.78
N ASP A 449 9.21 34.69 -7.39
CA ASP A 449 9.47 33.43 -6.68
C ASP A 449 10.15 32.47 -7.66
N LEU A 450 11.44 32.21 -7.46
CA LEU A 450 12.23 31.40 -8.39
C LEU A 450 11.85 29.91 -8.34
N SER A 451 11.28 29.44 -7.24
CA SER A 451 10.84 28.04 -7.12
C SER A 451 9.53 27.80 -7.86
N ARG A 452 8.60 28.75 -7.84
CA ARG A 452 7.28 28.62 -8.51
C ARG A 452 7.23 29.24 -9.91
N GLY A 453 8.13 30.18 -10.21
CA GLY A 453 8.10 30.97 -11.43
C GLY A 453 7.00 32.04 -11.47
N THR A 454 6.37 32.34 -10.34
CA THR A 454 5.34 33.38 -10.24
C THR A 454 5.95 34.75 -10.02
N THR A 455 5.41 35.76 -10.69
CA THR A 455 5.92 37.13 -10.66
C THR A 455 4.82 38.12 -10.31
N VAL A 456 5.15 39.11 -9.47
CA VAL A 456 4.30 40.25 -9.14
C VAL A 456 5.05 41.56 -9.40
N ALA A 457 4.30 42.62 -9.69
CA ALA A 457 4.87 43.96 -9.87
C ALA A 457 4.17 44.92 -8.91
N VAL A 458 4.97 45.70 -8.17
CA VAL A 458 4.48 46.69 -7.20
C VAL A 458 5.17 48.01 -7.47
N GLU A 459 4.37 49.08 -7.55
CA GLU A 459 4.82 50.44 -7.79
C GLU A 459 4.72 51.29 -6.52
N SER A 460 5.58 52.31 -6.40
CA SER A 460 5.44 53.29 -5.34
C SER A 460 4.21 54.17 -5.54
N GLU A 461 3.56 54.55 -4.45
CA GLU A 461 2.41 55.47 -4.47
C GLU A 461 2.80 56.92 -4.76
N MET A 462 4.12 57.20 -4.69
CA MET A 462 4.70 58.50 -4.95
C MET A 462 5.80 58.43 -6.01
N PRO A 463 6.04 59.50 -6.78
CA PRO A 463 7.13 59.54 -7.73
C PRO A 463 8.50 59.56 -7.03
N LEU A 464 9.53 59.12 -7.74
CA LEU A 464 10.92 59.24 -7.34
C LEU A 464 11.35 60.71 -7.43
N GLU A 465 11.94 61.21 -6.35
CA GLU A 465 12.50 62.56 -6.27
C GLU A 465 14.00 62.52 -6.49
N ARG A 466 14.60 63.67 -6.85
CA ARG A 466 16.05 63.80 -6.93
C ARG A 466 16.67 63.74 -5.53
N ALA A 467 17.64 62.86 -5.35
CA ALA A 467 18.37 62.73 -4.09
C ALA A 467 19.38 63.87 -3.91
N GLU A 468 19.19 64.69 -2.88
CA GLU A 468 20.20 65.69 -2.49
C GLU A 468 21.39 65.08 -1.73
N LYS A 469 21.14 64.01 -0.97
CA LYS A 469 22.13 63.26 -0.18
C LYS A 469 21.73 61.78 -0.14
N ARG A 470 22.67 60.88 -0.46
CA ARG A 470 22.50 59.40 -0.46
C ARG A 470 21.39 58.91 -1.41
N PRO A 471 21.65 58.82 -2.72
CA PRO A 471 20.71 58.26 -3.68
C PRO A 471 20.38 56.79 -3.39
N LEU A 472 19.24 56.33 -3.90
CA LEU A 472 18.88 54.91 -3.94
C LEU A 472 19.95 54.14 -4.72
N GLY A 473 20.75 53.37 -4.00
CA GLY A 473 21.76 52.49 -4.55
C GLY A 473 21.44 51.02 -4.26
N HIS A 474 22.21 50.13 -4.89
CA HIS A 474 22.10 48.69 -4.69
C HIS A 474 22.15 48.29 -3.21
N GLU A 475 23.05 48.89 -2.41
CA GLU A 475 23.18 48.60 -0.98
C GLU A 475 21.90 48.91 -0.19
N ILE A 476 21.29 50.09 -0.40
CA ILE A 476 20.07 50.49 0.30
C ILE A 476 18.90 49.60 -0.10
N LEU A 477 18.77 49.30 -1.40
CA LEU A 477 17.71 48.45 -1.92
C LEU A 477 17.86 47.01 -1.41
N SER A 478 19.06 46.45 -1.43
CA SER A 478 19.35 45.12 -0.88
C SER A 478 19.01 45.06 0.61
N GLU A 479 19.42 46.06 1.39
CA GLU A 479 19.13 46.13 2.82
C GLU A 479 17.63 46.27 3.11
N GLN A 480 16.88 47.11 2.38
CA GLN A 480 15.46 47.36 2.69
C GLN A 480 14.54 46.28 2.12
N LEU A 481 14.76 45.86 0.88
CA LEU A 481 13.96 44.85 0.20
C LEU A 481 14.31 43.44 0.68
N GLY A 482 15.56 43.20 1.11
CA GLY A 482 16.01 41.91 1.67
C GLY A 482 15.56 41.62 3.10
N ARG A 483 14.90 42.56 3.79
CA ARG A 483 14.30 42.37 5.13
C ARG A 483 13.01 41.55 5.07
N LEU A 484 13.14 40.31 4.64
CA LEU A 484 12.05 39.34 4.46
C LEU A 484 11.90 38.39 5.65
N GLY A 485 12.53 38.70 6.79
CA GLY A 485 12.41 37.90 8.01
C GLY A 485 10.94 37.77 8.46
N GLY A 486 10.51 36.55 8.72
CA GLY A 486 9.13 36.21 9.08
C GLY A 486 8.21 35.93 7.88
N THR A 487 8.65 36.21 6.65
CA THR A 487 7.97 35.77 5.42
C THR A 487 8.50 34.42 4.96
N LEU A 488 7.85 33.84 3.95
CA LEU A 488 8.32 32.62 3.30
C LEU A 488 9.44 32.87 2.28
N LEU A 489 9.97 34.08 2.16
CA LEU A 489 10.86 34.47 1.08
C LEU A 489 12.23 34.85 1.63
N HIS A 490 13.28 34.59 0.85
CA HIS A 490 14.59 35.18 1.05
C HIS A 490 15.10 35.79 -0.25
N LEU A 491 15.82 36.90 -0.15
CA LEU A 491 16.36 37.59 -1.33
C LEU A 491 17.56 36.81 -1.87
N GLU A 492 17.40 36.23 -3.06
CA GLU A 492 18.44 35.49 -3.76
C GLU A 492 19.20 36.39 -4.74
N LYS A 493 18.45 37.23 -5.47
CA LYS A 493 19.00 38.10 -6.52
C LYS A 493 18.34 39.47 -6.50
N LEU A 494 19.15 40.51 -6.68
CA LEU A 494 18.68 41.90 -6.86
C LEU A 494 19.30 42.50 -8.13
N GLU A 495 18.45 43.03 -9.01
CA GLU A 495 18.85 43.80 -10.18
C GLU A 495 18.30 45.22 -10.07
N VAL A 496 19.15 46.23 -10.32
CA VAL A 496 18.79 47.64 -10.15
C VAL A 496 19.06 48.41 -11.43
N SER A 497 18.03 49.05 -11.97
CA SER A 497 18.06 49.88 -13.18
C SER A 497 17.38 51.22 -12.90
N LEU A 498 18.10 52.11 -12.22
CA LEU A 498 17.64 53.47 -11.91
C LEU A 498 18.32 54.48 -12.83
N LYS A 499 17.55 55.48 -13.32
CA LYS A 499 18.10 56.60 -14.09
C LYS A 499 18.16 57.85 -13.21
N GLY A 500 19.38 58.33 -12.96
CA GLY A 500 19.65 59.49 -12.13
C GLY A 500 19.77 59.17 -10.64
N ASP A 501 20.19 60.17 -9.87
CA ASP A 501 20.30 60.08 -8.41
C ASP A 501 18.91 60.29 -7.80
N VAL A 502 18.16 59.21 -7.63
CA VAL A 502 16.76 59.25 -7.16
C VAL A 502 16.61 58.78 -5.71
N ILE A 503 15.53 59.19 -5.03
CA ILE A 503 15.19 58.76 -3.67
C ILE A 503 13.68 58.51 -3.51
N VAL A 504 13.35 57.59 -2.60
CA VAL A 504 11.99 57.35 -2.09
C VAL A 504 12.10 57.11 -0.57
N PRO A 505 11.10 57.49 0.24
CA PRO A 505 11.12 57.20 1.67
C PRO A 505 11.29 55.71 1.98
N LYS A 506 12.07 55.36 3.01
CA LYS A 506 12.22 53.95 3.45
C LYS A 506 10.89 53.30 3.84
N SER A 507 9.95 54.09 4.35
CA SER A 507 8.57 53.63 4.64
C SER A 507 7.88 53.09 3.40
N GLU A 508 8.15 53.71 2.24
CA GLU A 508 7.57 53.28 0.96
C GLU A 508 8.22 52.00 0.45
N LEU A 509 9.55 51.85 0.56
CA LEU A 509 10.23 50.57 0.28
C LEU A 509 9.70 49.44 1.17
N ASN A 510 9.41 49.72 2.45
CA ASN A 510 8.80 48.75 3.36
C ASN A 510 7.35 48.41 3.00
N ARG A 511 6.57 49.36 2.46
CA ARG A 511 5.22 49.12 1.94
C ARG A 511 5.29 48.20 0.72
N ILE A 512 6.08 48.57 -0.28
CA ILE A 512 6.30 47.80 -1.51
C ILE A 512 6.75 46.38 -1.20
N ARG A 513 7.76 46.20 -0.32
CA ARG A 513 8.24 44.87 0.08
C ARG A 513 7.13 44.03 0.69
N ARG A 514 6.36 44.58 1.63
CA ARG A 514 5.28 43.85 2.32
C ARG A 514 4.20 43.44 1.32
N GLU A 515 3.76 44.38 0.50
CA GLU A 515 2.75 44.12 -0.54
C GLU A 515 3.22 43.05 -1.54
N ALA A 516 4.47 43.13 -2.02
CA ALA A 516 5.01 42.13 -2.94
C ALA A 516 5.12 40.74 -2.29
N ALA A 517 5.58 40.66 -1.04
CA ALA A 517 5.65 39.41 -0.29
C ALA A 517 4.26 38.81 -0.08
N GLU A 518 3.27 39.61 0.35
CA GLU A 518 1.88 39.17 0.53
C GLU A 518 1.26 38.67 -0.78
N GLN A 519 1.45 39.38 -1.89
CA GLN A 519 0.94 38.94 -3.20
C GLN A 519 1.60 37.63 -3.67
N LEU A 520 2.92 37.47 -3.47
CA LEU A 520 3.60 36.21 -3.81
C LEU A 520 3.14 35.06 -2.92
N GLU A 521 2.95 35.28 -1.62
CA GLU A 521 2.43 34.25 -0.70
C GLU A 521 1.00 33.82 -1.09
N LEU A 522 0.13 34.75 -1.46
CA LEU A 522 -1.21 34.43 -1.99
C LEU A 522 -1.15 33.62 -3.29
N LEU A 523 -0.21 33.94 -4.18
CA LEU A 523 0.00 33.15 -5.40
C LEU A 523 0.53 31.76 -5.07
N ARG A 524 1.37 31.59 -4.04
CA ARG A 524 1.82 30.27 -3.57
C ARG A 524 0.67 29.43 -3.00
N GLU A 525 -0.30 30.06 -2.39
CA GLU A 525 -1.49 29.41 -1.83
C GLU A 525 -2.52 29.00 -2.88
N ALA A 526 -2.43 29.53 -4.11
CA ALA A 526 -3.43 29.30 -5.13
C ALA A 526 -3.42 27.81 -5.59
N PRO A 527 -4.58 27.13 -5.53
CA PRO A 527 -4.69 25.73 -5.93
C PRO A 527 -4.54 25.54 -7.45
N PRO A 528 -4.12 24.35 -7.91
CA PRO A 528 -4.24 23.96 -9.30
C PRO A 528 -5.71 23.98 -9.75
N LYS A 529 -5.93 24.22 -11.05
CA LYS A 529 -7.26 24.22 -11.66
C LYS A 529 -7.35 23.07 -12.65
N TYR A 530 -8.40 22.26 -12.51
CA TYR A 530 -8.69 21.13 -13.40
C TYR A 530 -9.99 21.38 -14.16
N VAL A 531 -10.14 20.75 -15.32
CA VAL A 531 -11.40 20.77 -16.07
C VAL A 531 -12.42 19.91 -15.32
N LYS A 532 -13.55 20.50 -14.94
CA LYS A 532 -14.66 19.80 -14.30
C LYS A 532 -15.87 19.75 -15.23
N ARG A 533 -16.33 18.54 -15.54
CA ARG A 533 -17.53 18.23 -16.31
C ARG A 533 -18.65 17.86 -15.36
N GLU A 534 -19.87 18.16 -15.76
CA GLU A 534 -21.05 17.73 -15.01
C GLU A 534 -21.37 16.26 -15.33
N LEU A 535 -21.36 15.42 -14.30
CA LEU A 535 -21.88 14.06 -14.36
C LEU A 535 -23.16 14.01 -13.52
N ALA A 536 -24.32 14.11 -14.16
CA ALA A 536 -25.59 14.23 -13.46
C ALA A 536 -25.97 12.95 -12.70
N ASP A 537 -25.76 11.78 -13.32
CA ASP A 537 -26.06 10.47 -12.75
C ASP A 537 -24.86 9.53 -12.94
N VAL A 538 -24.37 8.95 -11.84
CA VAL A 538 -23.26 7.98 -11.86
C VAL A 538 -23.67 6.62 -12.45
N TYR A 539 -24.97 6.36 -12.61
CA TYR A 539 -25.52 5.12 -13.15
C TYR A 539 -26.06 5.26 -14.58
N ALA A 540 -25.79 6.38 -15.26
CA ALA A 540 -26.30 6.63 -16.62
C ALA A 540 -25.83 5.60 -17.66
N ASP A 541 -24.70 4.95 -17.40
CA ASP A 541 -24.08 3.88 -18.20
C ASP A 541 -24.48 2.46 -17.74
N SER A 542 -25.38 2.35 -16.75
CA SER A 542 -25.92 1.07 -16.31
C SER A 542 -26.84 0.47 -17.40
N PRO A 543 -26.70 -0.83 -17.73
CA PRO A 543 -27.55 -1.49 -18.71
C PRO A 543 -28.99 -1.66 -18.18
N ALA A 544 -29.89 -2.05 -19.08
CA ALA A 544 -31.27 -2.40 -18.71
C ALA A 544 -31.31 -3.62 -17.77
N GLU A 545 -32.39 -3.73 -16.99
CA GLU A 545 -32.61 -4.87 -16.10
C GLU A 545 -32.56 -6.20 -16.88
N ALA A 546 -31.81 -7.15 -16.35
CA ALA A 546 -31.67 -8.47 -16.95
C ALA A 546 -32.95 -9.31 -16.75
N GLU A 547 -33.27 -10.14 -17.73
CA GLU A 547 -34.36 -11.11 -17.62
C GLU A 547 -33.97 -12.27 -16.70
N THR A 548 -34.96 -12.84 -16.01
CA THR A 548 -34.76 -14.03 -15.16
C THR A 548 -34.26 -15.22 -15.98
N VAL A 549 -33.19 -15.86 -15.53
CA VAL A 549 -32.61 -17.05 -16.16
C VAL A 549 -33.33 -18.31 -15.70
N ASN A 550 -33.67 -19.19 -16.65
CA ASN A 550 -34.17 -20.52 -16.31
C ASN A 550 -33.05 -21.38 -15.74
N GLY A 551 -33.29 -22.01 -14.59
CA GLY A 551 -32.31 -22.87 -13.92
C GLY A 551 -31.73 -24.00 -14.77
N LYS A 552 -32.44 -24.44 -15.83
CA LYS A 552 -31.94 -25.43 -16.79
C LYS A 552 -30.88 -24.88 -17.76
N ASP A 553 -30.88 -23.57 -17.99
CA ASP A 553 -29.95 -22.88 -18.89
C ASP A 553 -28.67 -22.42 -18.15
N VAL A 554 -28.55 -22.76 -16.87
CA VAL A 554 -27.38 -22.45 -16.04
C VAL A 554 -26.15 -23.19 -16.53
N ARG A 555 -25.07 -22.43 -16.74
CA ARG A 555 -23.74 -22.95 -17.02
C ARG A 555 -22.95 -23.07 -15.71
N LEU A 556 -22.56 -24.29 -15.38
CA LEU A 556 -21.67 -24.57 -14.25
C LEU A 556 -20.24 -24.75 -14.74
N THR A 557 -19.32 -23.99 -14.17
CA THR A 557 -17.87 -24.15 -14.35
C THR A 557 -17.28 -24.84 -13.12
N ALA A 558 -16.42 -25.83 -13.32
CA ALA A 558 -15.65 -26.45 -12.23
C ALA A 558 -14.19 -25.98 -12.28
N LEU A 559 -13.71 -25.35 -11.21
CA LEU A 559 -12.30 -25.06 -11.02
C LEU A 559 -11.63 -26.20 -10.26
N CYS A 560 -10.68 -26.85 -10.92
CA CYS A 560 -9.96 -28.02 -10.45
C CYS A 560 -8.47 -27.69 -10.24
N ARG A 561 -7.93 -28.13 -9.10
CA ARG A 561 -6.54 -27.97 -8.69
C ARG A 561 -5.73 -29.26 -8.77
N THR A 562 -6.37 -30.38 -9.11
CA THR A 562 -5.70 -31.66 -9.41
C THR A 562 -6.26 -32.32 -10.68
N LEU A 563 -5.46 -33.17 -11.31
CA LEU A 563 -5.91 -33.97 -12.45
C LEU A 563 -7.02 -34.96 -12.08
N GLU A 564 -7.05 -35.43 -10.83
CA GLU A 564 -8.15 -36.26 -10.31
C GLU A 564 -9.48 -35.51 -10.36
N GLN A 565 -9.49 -34.26 -9.90
CA GLN A 565 -10.67 -33.39 -9.93
C GLN A 565 -11.12 -33.13 -11.38
N VAL A 566 -10.19 -32.87 -12.31
CA VAL A 566 -10.51 -32.72 -13.74
C VAL A 566 -11.19 -33.99 -14.29
N LYS A 567 -10.61 -35.18 -14.05
CA LYS A 567 -11.16 -36.47 -14.46
C LYS A 567 -12.55 -36.76 -13.87
N ALA A 568 -12.85 -36.22 -12.69
CA ALA A 568 -14.16 -36.32 -12.08
C ALA A 568 -15.15 -35.33 -12.70
N ALA A 569 -14.74 -34.08 -12.89
CA ALA A 569 -15.58 -33.01 -13.42
C ALA A 569 -16.01 -33.26 -14.88
N VAL A 570 -15.14 -33.78 -15.75
CA VAL A 570 -15.49 -34.09 -17.15
C VAL A 570 -16.63 -35.10 -17.29
N LYS A 571 -16.86 -35.92 -16.26
CA LYS A 571 -17.95 -36.93 -16.22
C LYS A 571 -19.30 -36.34 -15.76
N THR A 572 -19.37 -35.03 -15.60
CA THR A 572 -20.58 -34.30 -15.17
C THR A 572 -21.07 -33.37 -16.28
N ASP A 573 -22.13 -32.62 -16.00
CA ASP A 573 -22.74 -31.67 -16.96
C ASP A 573 -22.12 -30.27 -16.91
N VAL A 574 -20.97 -30.08 -16.26
CA VAL A 574 -20.28 -28.79 -16.27
C VAL A 574 -20.00 -28.33 -17.70
N ALA A 575 -20.20 -27.04 -17.93
CA ALA A 575 -20.05 -26.38 -19.21
C ALA A 575 -18.58 -26.10 -19.54
N MET A 576 -17.74 -25.89 -18.52
CA MET A 576 -16.32 -25.60 -18.67
C MET A 576 -15.53 -26.09 -17.45
N ILE A 577 -14.25 -26.38 -17.65
CA ILE A 577 -13.30 -26.73 -16.59
C ILE A 577 -12.19 -25.69 -16.53
N TYR A 578 -11.89 -25.17 -15.34
CA TYR A 578 -10.69 -24.36 -15.10
C TYR A 578 -9.62 -25.23 -14.45
N ALA A 579 -8.41 -25.22 -15.00
CA ALA A 579 -7.24 -25.85 -14.40
C ALA A 579 -6.38 -24.80 -13.68
N ASP A 580 -6.34 -24.87 -12.34
CA ASP A 580 -5.52 -24.02 -11.45
C ASP A 580 -4.55 -24.90 -10.66
N PHE A 581 -3.53 -25.43 -11.34
CA PHE A 581 -2.59 -26.36 -10.74
C PHE A 581 -1.43 -25.64 -10.05
N GLU A 582 -0.97 -26.19 -8.93
CA GLU A 582 0.29 -25.78 -8.27
C GLU A 582 1.48 -25.87 -9.23
N PHE A 583 1.49 -26.92 -10.07
CA PHE A 583 2.53 -27.19 -11.05
C PHE A 583 1.96 -27.26 -12.47
N ILE A 584 2.34 -26.31 -13.33
CA ILE A 584 1.74 -26.14 -14.67
C ILE A 584 2.11 -27.28 -15.65
N LYS A 585 3.06 -28.14 -15.28
CA LYS A 585 3.43 -29.35 -16.03
C LYS A 585 2.26 -30.31 -16.28
N GLN A 586 1.19 -30.19 -15.50
CA GLN A 586 -0.02 -31.02 -15.61
C GLN A 586 -1.05 -30.47 -16.61
N PHE A 587 -0.89 -29.24 -17.13
CA PHE A 587 -1.85 -28.66 -18.09
C PHE A 587 -2.05 -29.50 -19.36
N PRO A 588 -1.01 -30.09 -20.00
CA PRO A 588 -1.21 -30.92 -21.18
C PRO A 588 -2.14 -32.11 -20.92
N ASP A 589 -2.00 -32.78 -19.78
CA ASP A 589 -2.84 -33.93 -19.41
C ASP A 589 -4.29 -33.51 -19.15
N ALA A 590 -4.50 -32.36 -18.48
CA ALA A 590 -5.84 -31.83 -18.26
C ALA A 590 -6.54 -31.46 -19.57
N ILE A 591 -5.81 -30.84 -20.51
CA ILE A 591 -6.33 -30.55 -21.86
C ILE A 591 -6.69 -31.84 -22.59
N ALA A 592 -5.83 -32.87 -22.55
CA ALA A 592 -6.10 -34.14 -23.19
C ALA A 592 -7.39 -34.79 -22.65
N VAL A 593 -7.55 -34.82 -21.32
CA VAL A 593 -8.75 -35.35 -20.65
C VAL A 593 -10.00 -34.55 -21.03
N CYS A 594 -9.92 -33.22 -21.09
CA CYS A 594 -11.06 -32.38 -21.45
C CYS A 594 -11.45 -32.54 -22.93
N ARG A 595 -10.46 -32.57 -23.84
CA ARG A 595 -10.69 -32.78 -25.28
C ARG A 595 -11.29 -34.16 -25.57
N GLU A 596 -10.80 -35.22 -24.92
CA GLU A 596 -11.37 -36.57 -25.05
C GLU A 596 -12.84 -36.62 -24.60
N ALA A 597 -13.19 -35.85 -23.56
CA ALA A 597 -14.56 -35.73 -23.07
C ALA A 597 -15.42 -34.69 -23.81
N GLY A 598 -14.86 -33.98 -24.80
CA GLY A 598 -15.55 -32.89 -25.52
C GLY A 598 -15.93 -31.70 -24.63
N LYS A 599 -15.13 -31.42 -23.58
CA LYS A 599 -15.35 -30.31 -22.63
C LYS A 599 -14.33 -29.19 -22.89
N PRO A 600 -14.76 -27.91 -22.92
CA PRO A 600 -13.83 -26.81 -23.05
C PRO A 600 -13.06 -26.59 -21.74
N ILE A 601 -11.84 -26.08 -21.85
CA ILE A 601 -10.93 -25.89 -20.73
C ILE A 601 -10.32 -24.47 -20.74
N ALA A 602 -10.31 -23.85 -19.56
CA ALA A 602 -9.51 -22.67 -19.29
C ALA A 602 -8.27 -23.02 -18.46
N LEU A 603 -7.15 -22.37 -18.75
CA LEU A 603 -5.95 -22.46 -17.91
C LEU A 603 -5.82 -21.18 -17.07
N ALA A 604 -5.60 -21.34 -15.76
CA ALA A 604 -5.38 -20.20 -14.88
C ALA A 604 -3.96 -19.65 -15.01
N THR A 605 -3.84 -18.33 -15.12
CA THR A 605 -2.53 -17.66 -15.01
C THR A 605 -2.05 -17.70 -13.57
N PRO A 606 -0.75 -17.53 -13.24
CA PRO A 606 -0.35 -17.22 -11.86
C PRO A 606 -1.14 -16.03 -11.29
N ARG A 607 -1.32 -16.01 -9.96
CA ARG A 607 -2.12 -14.97 -9.30
C ARG A 607 -1.44 -13.60 -9.38
N ILE A 608 -0.11 -13.60 -9.36
CA ILE A 608 0.75 -12.42 -9.49
C ILE A 608 1.62 -12.59 -10.73
N HIS A 609 1.90 -11.49 -11.43
CA HIS A 609 2.82 -11.46 -12.57
C HIS A 609 4.00 -10.54 -12.25
N MET A 610 5.20 -11.12 -12.16
CA MET A 610 6.46 -10.42 -11.89
C MET A 610 7.29 -10.26 -13.17
N PRO A 611 8.29 -9.37 -13.19
CA PRO A 611 9.14 -9.19 -14.36
C PRO A 611 9.91 -10.49 -14.68
N GLY A 612 9.91 -10.87 -15.95
CA GLY A 612 10.55 -12.11 -16.42
C GLY A 612 9.62 -13.34 -16.48
N GLU A 613 8.38 -13.22 -16.04
CA GLU A 613 7.44 -14.36 -15.94
C GLU A 613 6.55 -14.58 -17.17
N ASN A 614 6.74 -13.80 -18.25
CA ASN A 614 6.03 -13.97 -19.53
C ASN A 614 6.13 -15.39 -20.14
N GLY A 615 7.11 -16.19 -19.70
CA GLY A 615 7.23 -17.60 -20.07
C GLY A 615 5.98 -18.43 -19.72
N TYR A 616 5.31 -18.14 -18.60
CA TYR A 616 4.08 -18.82 -18.20
C TYR A 616 2.94 -18.56 -19.19
N HIS A 617 2.75 -17.30 -19.57
CA HIS A 617 1.69 -16.90 -20.50
C HIS A 617 1.94 -17.44 -21.91
N ARG A 618 3.19 -17.41 -22.37
CA ARG A 618 3.59 -18.02 -23.64
C ARG A 618 3.32 -19.53 -23.66
N ASN A 619 3.62 -20.23 -22.56
CA ASN A 619 3.33 -21.65 -22.45
C ASN A 619 1.82 -21.93 -22.51
N ILE A 620 1.01 -21.14 -21.79
CA ILE A 620 -0.46 -21.24 -21.84
C ILE A 620 -0.97 -21.06 -23.27
N LEU A 621 -0.51 -20.03 -24.01
CA LEU A 621 -0.92 -19.83 -25.41
C LEU A 621 -0.52 -20.99 -26.32
N ASN A 622 0.68 -21.54 -26.15
CA ASN A 622 1.17 -22.67 -26.95
C ASN A 622 0.32 -23.94 -26.77
N LEU A 623 -0.32 -24.11 -25.61
CA LEU A 623 -1.21 -25.23 -25.33
C LEU A 623 -2.59 -25.09 -26.01
N LYS A 624 -2.93 -23.90 -26.51
CA LYS A 624 -4.19 -23.58 -27.20
C LYS A 624 -5.42 -24.01 -26.38
N PRO A 625 -5.61 -23.47 -25.16
CA PRO A 625 -6.84 -23.68 -24.41
C PRO A 625 -8.00 -22.90 -25.04
N ASP A 626 -9.23 -23.25 -24.69
CA ASP A 626 -10.42 -22.54 -25.15
C ASP A 626 -10.54 -21.16 -24.46
N ALA A 627 -10.04 -21.07 -23.22
CA ALA A 627 -10.05 -19.85 -22.43
C ALA A 627 -8.80 -19.72 -21.54
N VAL A 628 -8.59 -18.52 -21.00
CA VAL A 628 -7.59 -18.24 -19.97
C VAL A 628 -8.28 -17.54 -18.81
N LEU A 629 -8.11 -18.07 -17.60
CA LEU A 629 -8.54 -17.40 -16.37
C LEU A 629 -7.43 -16.44 -15.93
N VAL A 630 -7.61 -15.16 -16.25
CA VAL A 630 -6.65 -14.08 -16.05
C VAL A 630 -6.80 -13.49 -14.67
N ARG A 631 -5.72 -13.53 -13.87
CA ARG A 631 -5.77 -13.19 -12.45
C ARG A 631 -5.07 -11.89 -12.06
N ASN A 632 -4.49 -11.14 -12.99
CA ASN A 632 -3.92 -9.82 -12.74
C ASN A 632 -3.83 -9.00 -14.04
N THR A 633 -3.68 -7.67 -13.91
CA THR A 633 -3.66 -6.74 -15.04
C THR A 633 -2.44 -6.89 -15.94
N GLY A 634 -1.29 -7.35 -15.41
CA GLY A 634 -0.10 -7.62 -16.21
C GLY A 634 -0.29 -8.82 -17.15
N ALA A 635 -0.84 -9.91 -16.64
CA ALA A 635 -1.24 -11.06 -17.44
C ALA A 635 -2.29 -10.65 -18.47
N LEU A 636 -3.30 -9.86 -18.07
CA LEU A 636 -4.32 -9.35 -18.99
C LEU A 636 -3.70 -8.59 -20.16
N TYR A 637 -2.83 -7.62 -19.87
CA TYR A 637 -2.16 -6.83 -20.89
C TYR A 637 -1.30 -7.69 -21.84
N TYR A 638 -0.64 -8.74 -21.32
CA TYR A 638 0.09 -9.68 -22.16
C TYR A 638 -0.81 -10.31 -23.23
N TYR A 639 -1.98 -10.84 -22.84
CA TYR A 639 -2.91 -11.47 -23.79
C TYR A 639 -3.57 -10.46 -24.72
N LEU A 640 -3.93 -9.27 -24.23
CA LEU A 640 -4.48 -8.19 -25.07
C LEU A 640 -3.46 -7.75 -26.13
N ARG A 641 -2.18 -7.61 -25.76
CA ARG A 641 -1.11 -7.29 -26.71
C ARG A 641 -0.95 -8.38 -27.76
N GLU A 642 -1.03 -9.66 -27.40
CA GLU A 642 -0.99 -10.77 -28.37
C GLU A 642 -2.19 -10.74 -29.32
N ARG A 643 -3.41 -10.47 -28.81
CA ARG A 643 -4.62 -10.25 -29.62
C ARG A 643 -4.41 -9.11 -30.63
N MET A 644 -3.89 -7.98 -30.18
CA MET A 644 -3.61 -6.81 -31.02
C MET A 644 -2.50 -7.08 -32.07
N ALA A 645 -1.45 -7.81 -31.69
CA ALA A 645 -0.33 -8.11 -32.57
C ALA A 645 -0.68 -9.15 -33.65
N LYS A 646 -1.68 -10.01 -33.39
CA LYS A 646 -2.10 -11.11 -34.28
C LYS A 646 -3.62 -11.17 -34.39
N PRO A 647 -4.29 -10.16 -34.97
CA PRO A 647 -5.76 -10.06 -34.95
C PRO A 647 -6.46 -11.23 -35.66
N ASP A 648 -5.83 -11.82 -36.67
CA ASP A 648 -6.40 -12.94 -37.45
C ASP A 648 -6.13 -14.33 -36.83
N ALA A 649 -5.35 -14.40 -35.74
CA ALA A 649 -5.10 -15.65 -35.05
C ALA A 649 -6.29 -16.03 -34.16
N GLU A 650 -6.48 -17.33 -33.96
CA GLU A 650 -7.40 -17.83 -32.94
C GLU A 650 -6.83 -17.53 -31.55
N HIS A 651 -7.60 -16.83 -30.72
CA HIS A 651 -7.22 -16.46 -29.36
C HIS A 651 -8.18 -17.10 -28.36
N PRO A 652 -7.69 -17.55 -27.20
CA PRO A 652 -8.57 -18.02 -26.14
C PRO A 652 -9.46 -16.89 -25.64
N LEU A 653 -10.64 -17.22 -25.11
CA LEU A 653 -11.43 -16.29 -24.32
C LEU A 653 -10.64 -15.81 -23.10
N LEU A 654 -10.78 -14.54 -22.73
CA LEU A 654 -10.17 -13.97 -21.54
C LEU A 654 -11.24 -13.81 -20.46
N ILE A 655 -11.08 -14.57 -19.38
CA ILE A 655 -11.96 -14.57 -18.23
C ILE A 655 -11.22 -13.90 -17.08
N GLY A 656 -11.65 -12.72 -16.67
CA GLY A 656 -11.09 -11.99 -15.55
C GLY A 656 -11.52 -12.60 -14.22
N ASP A 657 -10.56 -13.04 -13.41
CA ASP A 657 -10.84 -13.68 -12.12
C ASP A 657 -11.11 -12.65 -11.00
N PHE A 658 -11.59 -13.13 -9.85
CA PHE A 658 -11.96 -12.28 -8.71
C PHE A 658 -10.80 -11.39 -8.20
N SER A 659 -9.52 -11.73 -8.48
CA SER A 659 -8.36 -10.88 -8.16
C SER A 659 -8.31 -9.55 -8.87
N LEU A 660 -9.03 -9.43 -9.99
CA LEU A 660 -9.15 -8.16 -10.69
C LEU A 660 -10.02 -7.17 -9.90
N ASN A 661 -10.57 -7.61 -8.76
CA ASN A 661 -11.25 -6.79 -7.77
C ASN A 661 -12.46 -6.03 -8.33
N VAL A 662 -13.27 -6.72 -9.13
CA VAL A 662 -14.48 -6.14 -9.74
C VAL A 662 -15.56 -5.95 -8.68
N ALA A 663 -15.87 -4.70 -8.34
CA ALA A 663 -16.73 -4.35 -7.21
C ALA A 663 -17.95 -3.47 -7.55
N ASN A 664 -18.02 -2.95 -8.78
CA ASN A 664 -19.08 -2.07 -9.28
C ASN A 664 -19.24 -2.23 -10.81
N HIS A 665 -20.37 -1.78 -11.37
CA HIS A 665 -20.67 -1.91 -12.80
C HIS A 665 -19.68 -1.13 -13.69
N LYS A 666 -19.13 -0.01 -13.22
CA LYS A 666 -18.12 0.76 -13.97
C LYS A 666 -16.84 -0.03 -14.16
N THR A 667 -16.45 -0.84 -13.18
CA THR A 667 -15.31 -1.76 -13.29
C THR A 667 -15.60 -2.87 -14.28
N VAL A 668 -16.82 -3.42 -14.29
CA VAL A 668 -17.27 -4.40 -15.30
C VAL A 668 -17.17 -3.80 -16.71
N SER A 669 -17.72 -2.60 -16.91
CA SER A 669 -17.67 -1.86 -18.17
C SER A 669 -16.23 -1.61 -18.62
N LEU A 670 -15.35 -1.15 -17.72
CA LEU A 670 -13.95 -0.89 -18.05
C LEU A 670 -13.22 -2.15 -18.53
N PHE A 671 -13.37 -3.29 -17.85
CA PHE A 671 -12.71 -4.52 -18.29
C PHE A 671 -13.27 -5.04 -19.61
N ARG A 672 -14.58 -4.92 -19.83
CA ARG A 672 -15.22 -5.26 -21.10
C ARG A 672 -14.70 -4.38 -22.24
N GLU A 673 -14.62 -3.07 -22.04
CA GLU A 673 -14.06 -2.12 -23.00
C GLU A 673 -12.57 -2.39 -23.28
N ALA A 674 -11.83 -2.86 -22.28
CA ALA A 674 -10.43 -3.28 -22.44
C ALA A 674 -10.25 -4.60 -23.22
N GLY A 675 -11.32 -5.37 -23.44
CA GLY A 675 -11.31 -6.62 -24.21
C GLY A 675 -11.34 -7.90 -23.39
N VAL A 676 -11.80 -7.85 -22.14
CA VAL A 676 -12.13 -9.04 -21.33
C VAL A 676 -13.53 -9.54 -21.71
N ASP A 677 -13.68 -10.85 -21.89
CA ASP A 677 -14.93 -11.46 -22.38
C ASP A 677 -15.94 -11.68 -21.25
N VAL A 678 -15.46 -12.14 -20.08
CA VAL A 678 -16.25 -12.39 -18.85
C VAL A 678 -15.43 -11.96 -17.63
N VAL A 679 -16.06 -11.40 -16.60
CA VAL A 679 -15.40 -11.09 -15.33
C VAL A 679 -16.08 -11.75 -14.14
N THR A 680 -15.28 -12.11 -13.13
CA THR A 680 -15.75 -12.62 -11.85
C THR A 680 -15.77 -11.49 -10.81
N PRO A 681 -16.91 -11.22 -10.16
CA PRO A 681 -16.98 -10.25 -9.07
C PRO A 681 -16.02 -10.56 -7.92
N SER A 682 -15.58 -9.52 -7.21
CA SER A 682 -14.68 -9.65 -6.06
C SER A 682 -15.30 -10.42 -4.90
N TYR A 683 -14.46 -11.15 -4.16
CA TYR A 683 -14.84 -11.79 -2.90
C TYR A 683 -14.97 -10.83 -1.72
N ASP A 684 -14.58 -9.55 -1.90
CA ASP A 684 -14.85 -8.49 -0.93
C ASP A 684 -16.36 -8.12 -0.85
N LEU A 685 -17.17 -8.56 -1.82
CA LEU A 685 -18.61 -8.26 -1.85
C LEU A 685 -19.37 -9.21 -0.92
N ASN A 686 -20.12 -8.62 0.03
CA ASN A 686 -21.20 -9.36 0.68
C ASN A 686 -22.40 -9.53 -0.28
N ILE A 687 -23.44 -10.24 0.16
CA ILE A 687 -24.59 -10.52 -0.71
C ILE A 687 -25.37 -9.28 -1.14
N GLN A 688 -25.56 -8.31 -0.25
CA GLN A 688 -26.30 -7.11 -0.60
C GLN A 688 -25.54 -6.32 -1.68
N GLN A 689 -24.23 -6.17 -1.50
CA GLN A 689 -23.34 -5.52 -2.47
C GLN A 689 -23.26 -6.28 -3.79
N MET A 690 -23.25 -7.62 -3.75
CA MET A 690 -23.35 -8.46 -4.94
C MET A 690 -24.67 -8.21 -5.68
N VAL A 691 -25.81 -8.20 -4.96
CA VAL A 691 -27.13 -7.93 -5.55
C VAL A 691 -27.18 -6.54 -6.16
N ASP A 692 -26.63 -5.53 -5.50
CA ASP A 692 -26.62 -4.16 -6.01
C ASP A 692 -25.76 -4.05 -7.28
N LEU A 693 -24.57 -4.67 -7.32
CA LEU A 693 -23.77 -4.82 -8.54
C LEU A 693 -24.57 -5.50 -9.66
N LEU A 694 -25.18 -6.66 -9.39
CA LEU A 694 -25.89 -7.44 -10.40
C LEU A 694 -27.10 -6.71 -11.00
N ARG A 695 -27.79 -5.86 -10.22
CA ARG A 695 -28.87 -5.00 -10.72
C ARG A 695 -28.40 -3.95 -11.72
N ARG A 696 -27.13 -3.58 -11.66
CA ARG A 696 -26.56 -2.44 -12.37
C ARG A 696 -25.51 -2.81 -13.41
N ALA A 697 -25.14 -4.09 -13.50
CA ALA A 697 -24.14 -4.60 -14.42
C ALA A 697 -24.77 -5.54 -15.45
N ASP A 698 -24.11 -5.69 -16.60
CA ASP A 698 -24.51 -6.67 -17.61
C ASP A 698 -24.11 -8.07 -17.14
N THR A 699 -25.07 -8.79 -16.57
CA THR A 699 -24.86 -10.13 -15.98
C THR A 699 -24.51 -11.20 -17.02
N SER A 700 -24.71 -10.93 -18.32
CA SER A 700 -24.26 -11.84 -19.38
C SER A 700 -22.73 -11.93 -19.48
N HIS A 701 -22.03 -10.91 -18.97
CA HIS A 701 -20.58 -10.83 -18.88
C HIS A 701 -20.02 -11.20 -17.50
N LEU A 702 -20.85 -11.75 -16.59
CA LEU A 702 -20.43 -12.12 -15.24
C LEU A 702 -20.43 -13.63 -15.02
N GLU A 703 -19.42 -14.11 -14.29
CA GLU A 703 -19.39 -15.45 -13.69
C GLU A 703 -19.37 -15.33 -12.16
N VAL A 704 -20.40 -15.83 -11.49
CA VAL A 704 -20.51 -15.77 -10.02
C VAL A 704 -19.92 -17.02 -9.38
N VAL A 705 -19.00 -16.87 -8.44
CA VAL A 705 -18.49 -18.00 -7.66
C VAL A 705 -19.49 -18.35 -6.57
N ILE A 706 -20.08 -19.55 -6.67
CA ILE A 706 -21.13 -19.99 -5.77
C ILE A 706 -20.62 -20.94 -4.68
N HIS A 707 -19.42 -21.49 -4.86
CA HIS A 707 -18.80 -22.44 -3.93
C HIS A 707 -17.29 -22.35 -3.94
N GLN A 708 -16.66 -22.26 -2.77
CA GLN A 708 -15.20 -22.12 -2.69
C GLN A 708 -14.62 -22.29 -1.29
N HIS A 709 -13.31 -22.51 -1.21
CA HIS A 709 -12.49 -22.16 -0.05
C HIS A 709 -11.90 -20.76 -0.27
N MET A 710 -12.31 -19.78 0.55
CA MET A 710 -11.83 -18.40 0.39
C MET A 710 -10.30 -18.32 0.65
N PRO A 711 -9.50 -17.76 -0.27
CA PRO A 711 -8.07 -17.55 -0.04
C PRO A 711 -7.86 -16.38 0.91
N MET A 712 -7.31 -16.66 2.09
CA MET A 712 -7.13 -15.68 3.17
C MET A 712 -5.93 -14.77 2.90
N PHE A 713 -4.78 -15.36 2.61
CA PHE A 713 -3.52 -14.67 2.33
C PHE A 713 -2.97 -15.16 1.00
N HIS A 714 -2.45 -14.25 0.19
CA HIS A 714 -1.57 -14.57 -0.93
C HIS A 714 -0.25 -13.83 -0.75
N THR A 715 0.87 -14.53 -0.69
CA THR A 715 2.15 -14.01 -0.16
C THR A 715 3.36 -14.41 -1.01
N GLU A 716 4.30 -13.49 -1.19
CA GLU A 716 5.65 -13.80 -1.70
C GLU A 716 6.47 -14.56 -0.65
N HIS A 717 6.17 -14.34 0.65
CA HIS A 717 6.74 -15.15 1.73
C HIS A 717 6.32 -16.62 1.58
N CYS A 718 7.29 -17.54 1.64
CA CYS A 718 7.08 -18.97 1.55
C CYS A 718 7.27 -19.67 2.90
N VAL A 719 6.16 -20.13 3.50
CA VAL A 719 6.13 -20.85 4.79
C VAL A 719 6.99 -22.12 4.73
N TYR A 720 6.89 -22.85 3.62
CA TYR A 720 7.69 -24.06 3.36
C TYR A 720 9.19 -23.76 3.38
N CYS A 721 9.61 -22.68 2.73
CA CYS A 721 11.03 -22.30 2.69
C CYS A 721 11.54 -21.87 4.07
N THR A 722 10.76 -21.08 4.81
CA THR A 722 11.22 -20.55 6.10
C THR A 722 11.32 -21.61 7.17
N PHE A 723 10.32 -22.49 7.27
CA PHE A 723 10.16 -23.35 8.44
C PHE A 723 10.41 -24.83 8.18
N MET A 724 10.59 -25.24 6.91
CA MET A 724 10.78 -26.65 6.53
C MET A 724 12.04 -26.88 5.68
N SER A 725 12.92 -25.88 5.58
CA SER A 725 14.15 -25.94 4.78
C SER A 725 15.29 -25.17 5.42
N GLU A 726 16.52 -25.54 5.10
CA GLU A 726 17.70 -24.74 5.41
C GLU A 726 17.89 -23.56 4.45
N GLY A 727 17.27 -23.60 3.26
CA GLY A 727 17.33 -22.55 2.26
C GLY A 727 16.65 -21.24 2.66
N THR A 728 16.86 -20.21 1.86
CA THR A 728 16.36 -18.85 2.10
C THR A 728 15.35 -18.40 1.04
N ASN A 729 15.34 -19.03 -0.14
CA ASN A 729 14.46 -18.70 -1.25
C ASN A 729 14.25 -19.88 -2.22
N TYR A 730 13.52 -19.63 -3.31
CA TYR A 730 13.14 -20.67 -4.28
C TYR A 730 14.31 -21.38 -4.96
N THR A 731 15.50 -20.75 -5.05
CA THR A 731 16.66 -21.36 -5.73
C THR A 731 17.40 -22.39 -4.87
N ASN A 732 17.21 -22.38 -3.55
CA ASN A 732 17.96 -23.22 -2.62
C ASN A 732 17.09 -23.91 -1.54
N CYS A 733 15.77 -23.77 -1.57
CA CYS A 733 14.88 -24.35 -0.55
C CYS A 733 14.73 -25.87 -0.61
N GLY A 734 15.21 -26.56 -1.66
CA GLY A 734 15.01 -28.00 -1.82
C GLY A 734 13.56 -28.42 -2.13
N ARG A 735 12.64 -27.46 -2.31
CA ARG A 735 11.24 -27.65 -2.70
C ARG A 735 10.43 -28.63 -1.83
N PRO A 736 10.42 -28.49 -0.49
CA PRO A 736 9.64 -29.37 0.38
C PRO A 736 8.13 -29.37 0.06
N CYS A 737 7.61 -28.32 -0.58
CA CYS A 737 6.22 -28.24 -1.03
C CYS A 737 5.83 -29.27 -2.11
N GLU A 738 6.79 -29.88 -2.82
CA GLU A 738 6.52 -30.93 -3.81
C GLU A 738 6.18 -32.28 -3.15
N GLU A 739 6.63 -32.50 -1.91
CA GLU A 739 6.50 -33.78 -1.19
C GLU A 739 5.62 -33.70 0.07
N LYS A 740 5.48 -32.49 0.63
CA LYS A 740 4.84 -32.24 1.93
C LYS A 740 3.67 -31.29 1.80
N ARG A 741 2.68 -31.45 2.67
CA ARG A 741 1.53 -30.54 2.78
C ARG A 741 1.56 -29.81 4.11
N ALA A 742 1.68 -28.49 4.05
CA ALA A 742 1.59 -27.62 5.21
C ALA A 742 0.19 -27.04 5.39
N SER A 743 -0.18 -26.80 6.64
CA SER A 743 -1.29 -25.94 7.05
C SER A 743 -0.92 -25.11 8.28
N LEU A 744 -1.59 -23.98 8.46
CA LEU A 744 -1.45 -23.12 9.63
C LEU A 744 -2.66 -23.32 10.53
N GLN A 745 -2.44 -23.88 11.71
CA GLN A 745 -3.50 -24.04 12.69
C GLN A 745 -3.64 -22.76 13.53
N ASP A 746 -4.85 -22.20 13.56
CA ASP A 746 -5.13 -21.03 14.36
C ASP A 746 -5.41 -21.38 15.84
N ARG A 747 -5.54 -20.34 16.67
CA ARG A 747 -5.81 -20.48 18.12
C ARG A 747 -7.14 -21.14 18.48
N ILE A 748 -8.07 -21.31 17.54
CA ILE A 748 -9.35 -22.02 17.77
C ILE A 748 -9.31 -23.45 17.19
N GLY A 749 -8.16 -23.88 16.66
CA GLY A 749 -7.91 -25.24 16.17
C GLY A 749 -8.18 -25.44 14.67
N MET A 750 -8.57 -24.39 13.93
CA MET A 750 -8.83 -24.50 12.49
C MET A 750 -7.52 -24.59 11.72
N SER A 751 -7.41 -25.63 10.87
CA SER A 751 -6.19 -25.93 10.12
C SER A 751 -6.31 -25.42 8.69
N HIS A 752 -5.66 -24.28 8.41
CA HIS A 752 -5.76 -23.54 7.14
C HIS A 752 -4.73 -24.04 6.11
N PRO A 753 -5.13 -24.65 4.99
CA PRO A 753 -4.20 -25.19 3.99
C PRO A 753 -3.29 -24.12 3.38
N VAL A 754 -1.98 -24.39 3.29
CA VAL A 754 -1.01 -23.54 2.57
C VAL A 754 -0.61 -24.19 1.26
N ARG A 755 -1.01 -23.63 0.12
CA ARG A 755 -0.69 -24.15 -1.22
C ARG A 755 0.27 -23.22 -1.94
N VAL A 756 1.07 -23.78 -2.84
CA VAL A 756 2.16 -23.06 -3.53
C VAL A 756 1.86 -23.00 -5.02
N ASP A 757 2.08 -21.85 -5.65
CA ASP A 757 1.99 -21.74 -7.11
C ASP A 757 3.36 -21.92 -7.81
N GLU A 758 3.35 -21.98 -9.14
CA GLU A 758 4.57 -22.15 -9.97
C GLU A 758 5.61 -21.03 -9.76
N GLY A 759 5.18 -19.87 -9.23
CA GLY A 759 6.05 -18.76 -8.86
C GLY A 759 6.61 -18.85 -7.43
N CYS A 760 6.42 -19.99 -6.75
CA CYS A 760 6.78 -20.22 -5.35
C CYS A 760 6.05 -19.30 -4.35
N ARG A 761 4.90 -18.73 -4.72
CA ARG A 761 4.07 -17.89 -3.84
C ARG A 761 3.09 -18.75 -3.07
N ASN A 762 2.83 -18.39 -1.82
CA ASN A 762 1.97 -19.16 -0.94
C ASN A 762 0.57 -18.56 -0.92
N THR A 763 -0.44 -19.42 -0.97
CA THR A 763 -1.83 -19.07 -0.68
C THR A 763 -2.29 -19.85 0.53
N VAL A 764 -2.71 -19.14 1.58
CA VAL A 764 -3.35 -19.73 2.75
C VAL A 764 -4.85 -19.70 2.53
N TYR A 765 -5.48 -20.86 2.46
CA TYR A 765 -6.92 -21.00 2.25
C TYR A 765 -7.67 -21.12 3.58
N ASN A 766 -8.91 -20.66 3.59
CA ASN A 766 -9.80 -20.95 4.70
C ASN A 766 -10.01 -22.46 4.85
N ALA A 767 -9.99 -22.97 6.08
CA ALA A 767 -10.18 -24.38 6.37
C ALA A 767 -11.60 -24.86 6.02
N ILE A 768 -12.58 -23.95 6.05
CA ILE A 768 -14.00 -24.25 5.84
C ILE A 768 -14.45 -23.73 4.48
N GLU A 769 -15.16 -24.57 3.73
CA GLU A 769 -15.79 -24.18 2.47
C GLU A 769 -16.93 -23.15 2.72
N GLN A 770 -17.18 -22.32 1.71
CA GLN A 770 -18.27 -21.36 1.65
C GLN A 770 -19.25 -21.78 0.55
N SER A 771 -20.54 -21.59 0.80
CA SER A 771 -21.60 -21.85 -0.17
C SER A 771 -22.57 -20.68 -0.25
N GLY A 772 -22.79 -20.19 -1.48
CA GLY A 772 -23.83 -19.22 -1.82
C GLY A 772 -25.14 -19.87 -2.26
N ALA A 773 -25.34 -21.19 -2.07
CA ALA A 773 -26.48 -21.93 -2.62
C ALA A 773 -27.85 -21.36 -2.24
N GLU A 774 -27.98 -20.75 -1.05
CA GLU A 774 -29.23 -20.13 -0.59
C GLU A 774 -29.66 -18.90 -1.42
N TYR A 775 -28.74 -18.31 -2.20
CA TYR A 775 -28.99 -17.15 -3.05
C TYR A 775 -29.08 -17.50 -4.54
N ALA A 776 -29.02 -18.79 -4.89
CA ALA A 776 -29.09 -19.25 -6.27
C ALA A 776 -30.33 -18.70 -7.00
N THR A 777 -31.52 -18.75 -6.38
CA THR A 777 -32.76 -18.22 -6.94
C THR A 777 -32.68 -16.71 -7.18
N THR A 778 -32.19 -15.95 -6.20
CA THR A 778 -32.01 -14.48 -6.35
C THR A 778 -31.07 -14.14 -7.49
N PHE A 779 -29.98 -14.89 -7.65
CA PHE A 779 -29.05 -14.67 -8.78
C PHE A 779 -29.68 -14.99 -10.13
N LEU A 780 -30.53 -16.02 -10.22
CA LEU A 780 -31.29 -16.32 -11.45
C LEU A 780 -32.28 -15.19 -11.78
N GLU A 781 -32.98 -14.67 -10.78
CA GLU A 781 -33.91 -13.55 -10.93
C GLU A 781 -33.21 -12.28 -11.44
N LEU A 782 -31.96 -12.07 -11.02
CA LEU A 782 -31.08 -10.99 -11.47
C LEU A 782 -30.37 -11.30 -12.80
N GLY A 783 -30.73 -12.40 -13.47
CA GLY A 783 -30.23 -12.71 -14.81
C GLY A 783 -28.83 -13.32 -14.88
N VAL A 784 -28.30 -13.88 -13.78
CA VAL A 784 -27.00 -14.57 -13.79
C VAL A 784 -27.16 -15.96 -14.41
N SER A 785 -26.38 -16.26 -15.45
CA SER A 785 -26.43 -17.55 -16.16
C SER A 785 -25.17 -18.41 -15.99
N SER A 786 -24.09 -17.85 -15.42
CA SER A 786 -22.79 -18.52 -15.30
C SER A 786 -22.34 -18.56 -13.84
N TYR A 787 -22.04 -19.77 -13.34
CA TYR A 787 -21.62 -19.97 -11.96
C TYR A 787 -20.41 -20.89 -11.86
N ARG A 788 -19.51 -20.58 -10.93
CA ARG A 788 -18.30 -21.35 -10.68
C ARG A 788 -18.32 -22.06 -9.34
N ILE A 789 -17.91 -23.33 -9.36
CA ILE A 789 -17.67 -24.18 -8.19
C ILE A 789 -16.16 -24.44 -8.13
N GLU A 790 -15.52 -24.03 -7.04
CA GLU A 790 -14.07 -24.18 -6.87
C GLU A 790 -13.72 -25.28 -5.86
N PHE A 791 -12.86 -26.20 -6.28
CA PHE A 791 -12.34 -27.28 -5.45
C PHE A 791 -10.91 -26.99 -5.00
N LEU A 792 -10.60 -27.29 -3.75
CA LEU A 792 -9.26 -27.20 -3.17
C LEU A 792 -8.64 -28.59 -3.01
N GLU A 793 -9.19 -29.41 -2.11
CA GLU A 793 -8.63 -30.71 -1.71
C GLU A 793 -9.60 -31.87 -1.89
N GLU A 794 -10.80 -31.60 -2.42
CA GLU A 794 -11.85 -32.57 -2.60
C GLU A 794 -11.40 -33.67 -3.58
N ASN A 795 -11.70 -34.93 -3.22
CA ASN A 795 -11.46 -36.09 -4.06
C ASN A 795 -12.52 -36.23 -5.17
N ALA A 796 -12.32 -37.20 -6.06
CA ALA A 796 -13.20 -37.42 -7.21
C ALA A 796 -14.68 -37.63 -6.87
N ASP A 797 -15.00 -38.32 -5.77
CA ASP A 797 -16.39 -38.57 -5.36
C ASP A 797 -17.06 -37.28 -4.88
N LYS A 798 -16.35 -36.53 -4.03
CA LYS A 798 -16.84 -35.26 -3.50
C LYS A 798 -17.04 -34.22 -4.60
N VAL A 799 -16.16 -34.16 -5.60
CA VAL A 799 -16.33 -33.29 -6.78
C VAL A 799 -17.66 -33.57 -7.48
N ARG A 800 -17.95 -34.84 -7.80
CA ARG A 800 -19.20 -35.22 -8.48
C ARG A 800 -20.42 -34.90 -7.63
N GLU A 801 -20.33 -35.16 -6.33
CA GLU A 801 -21.42 -34.91 -5.39
C GLU A 801 -21.76 -33.42 -5.29
N VAL A 802 -20.75 -32.56 -5.11
CA VAL A 802 -20.95 -31.11 -5.00
C VAL A 802 -21.55 -30.53 -6.28
N ILE A 803 -21.02 -30.90 -7.46
CA ILE A 803 -21.59 -30.47 -8.76
C ILE A 803 -23.05 -30.91 -8.87
N GLY A 804 -23.35 -32.16 -8.53
CA GLY A 804 -24.71 -32.71 -8.58
C GLY A 804 -25.70 -31.98 -7.66
N LEU A 805 -25.24 -31.55 -6.47
CA LEU A 805 -26.05 -30.77 -5.53
C LEU A 805 -26.40 -29.39 -6.09
N TYR A 806 -25.41 -28.65 -6.62
CA TYR A 806 -25.70 -27.34 -7.21
C TYR A 806 -26.58 -27.44 -8.45
N ARG A 807 -26.35 -28.43 -9.33
CA ARG A 807 -27.23 -28.68 -10.47
C ARG A 807 -28.67 -28.92 -10.03
N ALA A 808 -28.86 -29.79 -9.03
CA ALA A 808 -30.19 -30.07 -8.50
C ALA A 808 -30.86 -28.83 -7.89
N ALA A 809 -30.08 -27.94 -7.26
CA ALA A 809 -30.61 -26.68 -6.74
C ALA A 809 -31.04 -25.70 -7.83
N PHE A 810 -30.21 -25.49 -8.86
CA PHE A 810 -30.57 -24.62 -9.99
C PHE A 810 -31.80 -25.14 -10.74
N GLU A 811 -31.93 -26.45 -10.92
CA GLU A 811 -33.11 -27.07 -11.53
C GLU A 811 -34.36 -27.09 -10.63
N GLY A 812 -34.27 -26.56 -9.40
CA GLY A 812 -35.38 -26.53 -8.44
C GLY A 812 -35.75 -27.89 -7.85
N ARG A 813 -34.90 -28.92 -8.00
CA ARG A 813 -35.12 -30.26 -7.44
C ARG A 813 -34.87 -30.33 -5.93
N ILE A 814 -34.00 -29.46 -5.41
CA ILE A 814 -33.73 -29.30 -3.98
C ILE A 814 -33.57 -27.81 -3.66
N SER A 815 -33.80 -27.42 -2.42
CA SER A 815 -33.58 -26.03 -2.00
C SER A 815 -32.10 -25.70 -1.77
N GLY A 816 -31.71 -24.43 -1.87
CA GLY A 816 -30.36 -23.98 -1.51
C GLY A 816 -29.99 -24.30 -0.05
N THR A 817 -30.97 -24.21 0.87
CA THR A 817 -30.79 -24.61 2.27
C THR A 817 -30.55 -26.11 2.42
N GLU A 818 -31.18 -26.95 1.59
CA GLU A 818 -30.87 -28.39 1.56
C GLU A 818 -29.47 -28.67 1.05
N VAL A 819 -28.99 -27.96 0.01
CA VAL A 819 -27.60 -28.05 -0.43
C VAL A 819 -26.65 -27.70 0.72
N TRP A 820 -26.87 -26.57 1.38
CA TRP A 820 -26.03 -26.15 2.50
C TRP A 820 -26.00 -27.18 3.63
N ARG A 821 -27.16 -27.75 4.01
CA ARG A 821 -27.24 -28.81 5.03
C ARG A 821 -26.50 -30.08 4.61
N LYS A 822 -26.63 -30.49 3.34
CA LYS A 822 -25.93 -31.67 2.81
C LYS A 822 -24.43 -31.43 2.76
N LEU A 823 -23.97 -30.30 2.23
CA LEU A 823 -22.55 -29.93 2.25
C LEU A 823 -21.98 -29.93 3.67
N LYS A 824 -22.71 -29.35 4.64
CA LYS A 824 -22.33 -29.34 6.05
C LYS A 824 -22.25 -30.75 6.65
N ALA A 825 -23.10 -31.67 6.22
CA ALA A 825 -23.06 -33.06 6.67
C ALA A 825 -21.90 -33.85 6.05
N ILE A 826 -21.44 -33.45 4.86
CA ILE A 826 -20.34 -34.10 4.15
C ILE A 826 -18.97 -33.55 4.60
N ASN A 827 -18.92 -32.31 5.09
CA ASN A 827 -17.69 -31.67 5.56
C ASN A 827 -17.54 -31.78 7.09
N GLN A 828 -16.48 -32.43 7.57
CA GLN A 828 -16.22 -32.62 9.00
C GLN A 828 -16.10 -31.29 9.79
N LEU A 829 -15.76 -30.19 9.10
CA LEU A 829 -15.63 -28.85 9.68
C LEU A 829 -16.88 -27.95 9.44
N GLY A 830 -17.85 -28.41 8.65
CA GLY A 830 -19.05 -27.68 8.24
C GLY A 830 -18.88 -26.82 6.98
N VAL A 831 -19.88 -25.99 6.66
CA VAL A 831 -19.87 -24.99 5.57
C VAL A 831 -20.31 -23.65 6.15
N THR A 832 -19.55 -22.59 5.88
CA THR A 832 -19.98 -21.24 6.27
C THR A 832 -20.88 -20.66 5.19
N ARG A 833 -21.84 -19.83 5.61
CA ARG A 833 -22.52 -18.93 4.68
C ARG A 833 -21.57 -17.79 4.25
N GLY A 834 -20.45 -17.54 4.93
CA GLY A 834 -19.79 -16.24 4.89
C GLY A 834 -20.62 -15.18 5.61
N GLN A 835 -20.42 -13.89 5.32
CA GLN A 835 -21.13 -12.76 5.94
C GLN A 835 -22.61 -12.60 5.52
N LEU A 836 -23.26 -13.69 5.13
CA LEU A 836 -24.66 -13.71 4.66
C LEU A 836 -25.70 -13.58 5.80
N VAL A 837 -25.27 -13.22 7.02
CA VAL A 837 -26.15 -12.98 8.18
C VAL A 837 -25.54 -11.90 9.08
N ARG A 838 -25.52 -10.64 8.63
CA ARG A 838 -25.67 -9.49 9.54
C ARG A 838 -26.18 -8.26 8.82
#